data_AF-A0A1A6B8A8-F1
#
_entry.id   AF-A0A1A6B8A8-F1
#
_cell.length_a   1.000
_cell.length_b   1.000
_cell.length_c   1.000
_cell.angle_alpha   90.00
_cell.angle_beta   90.00
_cell.angle_gamma   90.00
#
_symmetry.space_group_name_H-M   'P 1'
#
loop_
_entity.id
_entity.type
_entity.pdbx_description
1 polymer ?
#
loop_
_entity_poly.entity_id
_entity_poly.type
_entity_poly.pdbx_seq_one_letter_code
_entity_poly.pdbx_strand_id
1 'polypeptide(L)'
;MSYVVTTPDLVTAAAGNLAGIRDALGAAASAAAGPTTGLAVAAGDEISAAISQLFGSYGAQFQAVNRQAVAFHAEFVSLLNGGAAAYAAAEAAAASPLQTVLDVVNAPTQSLLGRPLIGNGADGQAGTGSNPGTNGAPGGILYGNGGNGGAGGPTGGAGGAGGAAGLIGNGGSGGAGGTNAAGGAGGAGGLLYGNGGAGGAGNGTGAGGAGGNAVLFGDGGNGGSGPTGGVAGRAGVFYGNGGDAGAGSGRAGADGGLFGNGGAGGSSAAALTAGGAGGNAFFGDGGAGGSSTGGAGGVGGNTFIGNGGAGGSALGTNGGAGGAGGNVGLIGFGGAGGAGAAGSVLLGVGGTGGNGGAGGNAGLFFGGGGAGGAGGAGGVTSANFLGNGGTGGTGGTGGNASLFGTGGAGGTGGDGGANTTTGLGSARGGNGGAGGHGGGAGLLYGGGGDGGAGGTGGATAANNTAGGPGGSGGAAGQGFVIGNGGHGGAGGAGGAHSLGNGNGGVGGAAGRGGDGGVLFGDGGTGGAGGAGGAGSGTGNGGNGADGGSGGDANIIGNGGNGGPGGAGGAGGATGTAGTGGQGGEPGTAGAFGKGGVPGAPGAAAVSFAGAASDLPIFGPYQHLFENTVTNLQGIGAALGANPAPLLQQFLTNQFGYGSLTFTALTDATRDFAIGLAGIPPSLQTAFQALAAGDPSLAVSAVGDALIKVFYTGLDASNLSNIQLLGTIGDLLPPVSIPGDIAQNFTNVLQTITDTNISANLTTASMKFGLPLAFAIYAVGSPITTVLALGDSATTFISAVQAGNLQAALTALVGAPANALNGFLNGEATIPLPLPPSVSPIPVQSITANIPIGGILSPLRSFTATTVSPPLPPITIPLSGTPGGGLIPALISYVIPQLAASIA
;
A
#
# COMPACT_ATOMS: atom_id res chain seq x y z
N MET A 1 47.52 -21.04 -12.32
CA MET A 1 47.29 -19.88 -11.44
C MET A 1 45.82 -19.52 -11.53
N SER A 2 45.14 -19.38 -10.40
CA SER A 2 43.74 -18.96 -10.35
C SER A 2 43.64 -17.51 -10.82
N TYR A 3 42.94 -17.25 -11.92
CA TYR A 3 42.65 -15.89 -12.36
C TYR A 3 41.67 -15.27 -11.37
N VAL A 4 42.17 -14.34 -10.56
CA VAL A 4 41.34 -13.50 -9.70
C VAL A 4 40.80 -12.39 -10.60
N VAL A 5 39.50 -12.39 -10.86
CA VAL A 5 38.79 -11.31 -11.56
C VAL A 5 38.25 -10.36 -10.48
N THR A 6 38.80 -9.16 -10.42
CA THR A 6 38.26 -8.05 -9.60
C THR A 6 37.75 -6.96 -10.54
N THR A 7 36.67 -6.29 -10.16
CA THR A 7 36.12 -5.13 -10.88
C THR A 7 36.41 -3.88 -10.05
N PRO A 8 37.48 -3.11 -10.34
CA PRO A 8 37.90 -1.96 -9.54
C PRO A 8 36.75 -0.96 -9.29
N ASP A 9 35.90 -0.75 -10.30
CA ASP A 9 34.74 0.16 -10.22
C ASP A 9 33.73 -0.23 -9.13
N LEU A 10 33.45 -1.53 -8.94
CA LEU A 10 32.55 -1.99 -7.88
C LEU A 10 33.16 -1.80 -6.49
N VAL A 11 34.48 -1.90 -6.38
CA VAL A 11 35.20 -1.71 -5.11
C VAL A 11 35.22 -0.23 -4.72
N THR A 12 35.41 0.67 -5.68
CA THR A 12 35.31 2.12 -5.46
C THR A 12 33.88 2.55 -5.12
N ALA A 13 32.86 1.99 -5.78
CA ALA A 13 31.46 2.23 -5.44
C ALA A 13 31.12 1.75 -4.01
N ALA A 14 31.59 0.56 -3.62
CA ALA A 14 31.42 0.03 -2.27
C ALA A 14 32.11 0.91 -1.21
N ALA A 15 33.33 1.40 -1.48
CA ALA A 15 34.04 2.33 -0.61
C ALA A 15 33.28 3.65 -0.41
N GLY A 16 32.61 4.16 -1.45
CA GLY A 16 31.71 5.32 -1.38
C GLY A 16 30.49 5.08 -0.51
N ASN A 17 29.82 3.94 -0.66
CA ASN A 17 28.68 3.55 0.18
C ASN A 17 29.09 3.39 1.66
N LEU A 18 30.25 2.78 1.92
CA LEU A 18 30.82 2.65 3.27
C LEU A 18 31.11 4.03 3.90
N ALA A 19 31.61 5.00 3.13
CA ALA A 19 31.81 6.36 3.62
C ALA A 19 30.47 7.05 3.99
N GLY A 20 29.42 6.86 3.19
CA GLY A 20 28.08 7.37 3.49
C GLY A 20 27.48 6.76 4.79
N ILE A 21 27.68 5.46 5.00
CA ILE A 21 27.26 4.78 6.25
C ILE A 21 27.97 5.38 7.47
N ARG A 22 29.28 5.64 7.37
CA ARG A 22 30.07 6.29 8.45
C ARG A 22 29.52 7.67 8.78
N ASP A 23 29.21 8.47 7.78
CA ASP A 23 28.73 9.84 7.98
C ASP A 23 27.34 9.84 8.65
N ALA A 24 26.46 8.91 8.26
CA ALA A 24 25.17 8.71 8.91
C ALA A 24 25.30 8.26 10.38
N LEU A 25 26.19 7.29 10.67
CA LEU A 25 26.49 6.83 12.03
C LEU A 25 27.10 7.93 12.90
N GLY A 26 27.99 8.74 12.33
CA GLY A 26 28.59 9.89 13.00
C GLY A 26 27.56 10.96 13.37
N ALA A 27 26.65 11.28 12.45
CA ALA A 27 25.55 12.21 12.69
C ALA A 27 24.56 11.69 13.76
N ALA A 28 24.20 10.41 13.69
CA ALA A 28 23.31 9.78 14.67
C ALA A 28 23.92 9.76 16.08
N ALA A 29 25.19 9.41 16.22
CA ALA A 29 25.87 9.40 17.51
C ALA A 29 26.07 10.81 18.07
N SER A 30 26.33 11.80 17.21
CA SER A 30 26.36 13.22 17.58
C SER A 30 25.00 13.70 18.10
N ALA A 31 23.90 13.36 17.41
CA ALA A 31 22.55 13.73 17.82
C ALA A 31 22.15 13.07 19.14
N ALA A 32 22.58 11.82 19.38
CA ALA A 32 22.31 11.09 20.60
C ALA A 32 23.17 11.54 21.81
N ALA A 33 24.26 12.30 21.59
CA ALA A 33 25.20 12.65 22.66
C ALA A 33 24.53 13.48 23.78
N GLY A 34 23.72 14.48 23.42
CA GLY A 34 22.97 15.31 24.38
C GLY A 34 22.03 14.49 25.28
N PRO A 35 21.02 13.79 24.72
CA PRO A 35 20.01 13.09 25.51
C PRO A 35 20.54 11.88 26.30
N THR A 36 21.69 11.29 25.91
CA THR A 36 22.28 10.11 26.60
C THR A 36 23.31 10.46 27.67
N THR A 37 23.91 11.66 27.61
CA THR A 37 24.89 12.11 28.62
C THR A 37 24.31 13.14 29.60
N GLY A 38 23.23 13.83 29.21
CA GLY A 38 22.54 14.86 30.00
C GLY A 38 21.20 14.41 30.58
N LEU A 39 21.10 13.19 31.11
CA LEU A 39 19.86 12.69 31.74
C LEU A 39 19.55 13.50 33.01
N ALA A 40 18.37 14.12 33.04
CA ALA A 40 17.89 14.87 34.19
C ALA A 40 17.44 13.92 35.32
N VAL A 41 17.68 14.34 36.56
CA VAL A 41 17.30 13.58 37.76
C VAL A 41 15.77 13.59 37.92
N ALA A 42 15.15 12.41 38.00
CA ALA A 42 13.69 12.26 38.04
C ALA A 42 13.03 12.76 39.35
N ALA A 43 13.74 12.72 40.48
CA ALA A 43 13.29 13.20 41.78
C ALA A 43 14.50 13.59 42.66
N GLY A 44 14.29 14.35 43.74
CA GLY A 44 15.37 14.87 44.60
C GLY A 44 16.08 13.83 45.49
N ASP A 45 15.82 12.54 45.28
CA ASP A 45 16.42 11.46 46.05
C ASP A 45 17.75 10.97 45.45
N GLU A 46 18.58 10.37 46.30
CA GLU A 46 19.92 9.91 45.97
C GLU A 46 19.91 8.74 44.96
N ILE A 47 18.84 7.95 44.88
CA ILE A 47 18.71 6.82 43.96
C ILE A 47 18.48 7.35 42.54
N SER A 48 17.57 8.31 42.37
CA SER A 48 17.34 8.99 41.09
C SER A 48 18.60 9.70 40.57
N ALA A 49 19.38 10.31 41.48
CA ALA A 49 20.64 10.95 41.13
C ALA A 49 21.72 9.93 40.68
N ALA A 50 21.85 8.82 41.42
CA ALA A 50 22.78 7.75 41.09
C ALA A 50 22.44 7.05 39.75
N ILE A 51 21.15 6.84 39.47
CA ILE A 51 20.68 6.26 38.20
C ILE A 51 20.99 7.19 37.02
N SER A 52 20.72 8.49 37.16
CA SER A 52 21.03 9.48 36.11
C SER A 52 22.52 9.58 35.82
N GLN A 53 23.36 9.51 36.86
CA GLN A 53 24.81 9.50 36.74
C GLN A 53 25.33 8.21 36.09
N LEU A 54 24.76 7.05 36.43
CA LEU A 54 25.10 5.76 35.82
C LEU A 54 24.84 5.80 34.31
N PHE A 55 23.62 6.18 33.90
CA PHE A 55 23.29 6.26 32.48
C PHE A 55 24.10 7.33 31.73
N GLY A 56 24.37 8.48 32.36
CA GLY A 56 25.26 9.50 31.79
C GLY A 56 26.69 8.99 31.55
N SER A 57 27.21 8.17 32.47
CA SER A 57 28.53 7.54 32.32
C SER A 57 28.56 6.47 31.21
N TYR A 58 27.48 5.70 31.03
CA TYR A 58 27.31 4.77 29.92
C TYR A 58 27.21 5.49 28.58
N GLY A 59 26.48 6.61 28.52
CA GLY A 59 26.43 7.48 27.34
C GLY A 59 27.81 7.97 26.92
N ALA A 60 28.64 8.41 27.87
CA ALA A 60 30.01 8.86 27.60
C ALA A 60 30.92 7.73 27.09
N GLN A 61 30.79 6.52 27.62
CA GLN A 61 31.53 5.33 27.16
C GLN A 61 31.12 4.93 25.74
N PHE A 62 29.83 4.95 25.43
CA PHE A 62 29.31 4.70 24.08
C PHE A 62 29.90 5.69 23.06
N GLN A 63 29.98 6.98 23.40
CA GLN A 63 30.60 7.99 22.54
C GLN A 63 32.11 7.75 22.33
N ALA A 64 32.81 7.21 23.32
CA ALA A 64 34.23 6.88 23.19
C ALA A 64 34.48 5.68 22.24
N VAL A 65 33.66 4.63 22.35
CA VAL A 65 33.70 3.46 21.45
C VAL A 65 33.34 3.87 20.02
N ASN A 66 32.32 4.73 19.86
CA ASN A 66 31.92 5.17 18.53
C ASN A 66 33.02 5.97 17.81
N ARG A 67 33.81 6.78 18.54
CA ARG A 67 35.00 7.44 17.97
C ARG A 67 36.06 6.46 17.48
N GLN A 68 36.26 5.35 18.17
CA GLN A 68 37.19 4.30 17.73
C GLN A 68 36.68 3.58 16.47
N ALA A 69 35.39 3.28 16.40
CA ALA A 69 34.75 2.67 15.23
C ALA A 69 34.85 3.58 13.99
N VAL A 70 34.63 4.89 14.15
CA VAL A 70 34.76 5.88 13.06
C VAL A 70 36.19 5.91 12.50
N ALA A 71 37.21 5.86 13.37
CA ALA A 71 38.60 5.86 12.95
C ALA A 71 38.97 4.57 12.18
N PHE A 72 38.56 3.41 12.68
CA PHE A 72 38.74 2.12 12.00
C PHE A 72 38.08 2.12 10.61
N HIS A 73 36.85 2.62 10.52
CA HIS A 73 36.10 2.64 9.26
C HIS A 73 36.74 3.55 8.22
N ALA A 74 37.31 4.68 8.64
CA ALA A 74 38.05 5.57 7.75
C ALA A 74 39.31 4.91 7.18
N GLU A 75 40.04 4.15 8.01
CA GLU A 75 41.22 3.38 7.58
C GLU A 75 40.83 2.26 6.63
N PHE A 76 39.75 1.52 6.92
CA PHE A 76 39.22 0.47 6.06
C PHE A 76 38.84 0.98 4.65
N VAL A 77 38.12 2.10 4.55
CA VAL A 77 37.76 2.72 3.26
C VAL A 77 38.99 3.21 2.50
N SER A 78 40.01 3.74 3.21
CA SER A 78 41.28 4.15 2.61
C SER A 78 42.03 2.95 2.00
N LEU A 79 42.12 1.84 2.72
CA LEU A 79 42.70 0.58 2.25
C LEU A 79 41.94 -0.01 1.06
N LEU A 80 40.60 0.08 1.05
CA LEU A 80 39.77 -0.41 -0.05
C LEU A 80 40.03 0.38 -1.35
N ASN A 81 40.09 1.72 -1.25
CA ASN A 81 40.45 2.59 -2.36
C ASN A 81 41.89 2.36 -2.84
N GLY A 82 42.84 2.15 -1.92
CA GLY A 82 44.21 1.79 -2.25
C GLY A 82 44.32 0.46 -2.99
N GLY A 83 43.51 -0.54 -2.61
CA GLY A 83 43.41 -1.82 -3.30
C GLY A 83 42.87 -1.69 -4.72
N ALA A 84 41.77 -0.94 -4.91
CA ALA A 84 41.20 -0.68 -6.24
C ALA A 84 42.21 0.00 -7.18
N ALA A 85 42.94 1.00 -6.69
CA ALA A 85 43.99 1.68 -7.44
C ALA A 85 45.16 0.74 -7.83
N ALA A 86 45.54 -0.19 -6.95
CA ALA A 86 46.59 -1.16 -7.22
C ALA A 86 46.19 -2.17 -8.32
N TYR A 87 44.93 -2.63 -8.33
CA TYR A 87 44.41 -3.50 -9.39
C TYR A 87 44.30 -2.76 -10.73
N ALA A 88 43.80 -1.52 -10.74
CA ALA A 88 43.77 -0.68 -11.95
C ALA A 88 45.18 -0.41 -12.52
N ALA A 89 46.16 -0.17 -11.65
CA ALA A 89 47.56 0.02 -12.05
C ALA A 89 48.19 -1.26 -12.61
N ALA A 90 47.83 -2.43 -12.06
CA ALA A 90 48.30 -3.72 -12.57
C ALA A 90 47.73 -4.02 -13.97
N GLU A 91 46.47 -3.68 -14.23
CA GLU A 91 45.86 -3.78 -15.56
C GLU A 91 46.52 -2.82 -16.56
N ALA A 92 46.79 -1.57 -16.16
CA ALA A 92 47.50 -0.59 -16.99
C ALA A 92 48.94 -1.04 -17.34
N ALA A 93 49.65 -1.65 -16.38
CA ALA A 93 50.98 -2.20 -16.61
C ALA A 93 50.95 -3.40 -17.58
N ALA A 94 49.94 -4.27 -17.47
CA ALA A 94 49.75 -5.41 -18.38
C ALA A 94 49.40 -4.98 -19.81
N ALA A 95 48.82 -3.79 -20.00
CA ALA A 95 48.48 -3.22 -21.31
C ALA A 95 49.67 -2.58 -22.07
N SER A 96 50.80 -2.32 -21.40
CA SER A 96 51.94 -1.59 -21.99
C SER A 96 52.51 -2.20 -23.30
N PRO A 97 52.65 -3.54 -23.45
CA PRO A 97 53.12 -4.12 -24.71
C PRO A 97 52.12 -3.97 -25.87
N LEU A 98 50.82 -3.95 -25.58
CA LEU A 98 49.76 -3.74 -26.57
C LEU A 98 49.71 -2.28 -27.04
N GLN A 99 50.05 -1.33 -26.17
CA GLN A 99 50.11 0.08 -26.51
C GLN A 99 51.17 0.37 -27.60
N THR A 100 52.35 -0.25 -27.52
CA THR A 100 53.40 -0.10 -28.55
C THR A 100 52.92 -0.53 -29.94
N VAL A 101 52.15 -1.62 -30.02
CA VAL A 101 51.59 -2.10 -31.30
C VAL A 101 50.52 -1.13 -31.82
N LEU A 102 49.66 -0.62 -30.93
CA LEU A 102 48.65 0.38 -31.29
C LEU A 102 49.30 1.67 -31.79
N ASP A 103 50.37 2.13 -31.15
CA ASP A 103 51.08 3.35 -31.56
C ASP A 103 51.66 3.22 -32.98
N VAL A 104 52.22 2.06 -33.35
CA VAL A 104 52.69 1.78 -34.71
C VAL A 104 51.53 1.77 -35.71
N VAL A 105 50.43 1.10 -35.39
CA VAL A 105 49.24 1.05 -36.27
C VAL A 105 48.60 2.44 -36.44
N ASN A 106 48.63 3.26 -35.40
CA ASN A 106 48.03 4.59 -35.39
C ASN A 106 48.93 5.69 -35.96
N ALA A 107 50.26 5.51 -35.98
CA ALA A 107 51.20 6.54 -36.41
C ALA A 107 50.87 7.16 -37.78
N PRO A 108 50.50 6.39 -38.83
CA PRO A 108 50.15 6.95 -40.12
C PRO A 108 48.93 7.88 -40.06
N THR A 109 47.85 7.46 -39.40
CA THR A 109 46.61 8.28 -39.33
C THR A 109 46.73 9.43 -38.34
N GLN A 110 47.48 9.26 -37.25
CA GLN A 110 47.79 10.35 -36.33
C GLN A 110 48.58 11.45 -37.05
N SER A 111 49.53 11.08 -37.91
CA SER A 111 50.29 12.06 -38.70
C SER A 111 49.47 12.72 -39.80
N LEU A 112 48.56 11.99 -40.46
CA LEU A 112 47.82 12.49 -41.63
C LEU A 112 46.53 13.22 -41.25
N LEU A 113 45.84 12.76 -40.21
CA LEU A 113 44.47 13.17 -39.87
C LEU A 113 44.35 13.69 -38.42
N GLY A 114 45.45 13.68 -37.65
CA GLY A 114 45.45 14.09 -36.24
C GLY A 114 44.60 13.20 -35.34
N ARG A 115 44.27 11.97 -35.79
CA ARG A 115 43.42 11.01 -35.07
C ARG A 115 43.94 9.58 -35.22
N PRO A 116 43.83 8.74 -34.16
CA PRO A 116 44.22 7.35 -34.25
C PRO A 116 43.30 6.59 -35.21
N LEU A 117 43.80 5.50 -35.80
CA LEU A 117 42.99 4.61 -36.64
C LEU A 117 42.12 3.73 -35.73
N ILE A 118 42.72 3.20 -34.67
CA ILE A 118 42.11 2.35 -33.65
C ILE A 118 42.53 2.77 -32.24
N GLY A 119 41.61 2.67 -31.28
CA GLY A 119 41.87 3.00 -29.88
C GLY A 119 40.91 4.06 -29.35
N ASN A 120 40.71 4.05 -28.04
CA ASN A 120 39.82 4.99 -27.37
C ASN A 120 40.43 6.39 -27.34
N GLY A 121 39.56 7.40 -27.26
CA GLY A 121 39.96 8.77 -26.98
C GLY A 121 40.45 8.90 -25.54
N ALA A 122 41.44 9.76 -25.32
CA ALA A 122 41.90 10.10 -23.98
C ALA A 122 40.82 10.88 -23.21
N ASP A 123 40.65 10.55 -21.93
CA ASP A 123 39.73 11.27 -21.06
C ASP A 123 40.22 12.70 -20.78
N GLY A 124 39.26 13.59 -20.60
CA GLY A 124 39.48 14.96 -20.19
C GLY A 124 39.96 15.05 -18.75
N GLN A 125 40.86 15.99 -18.49
CA GLN A 125 41.35 16.30 -17.16
C GLN A 125 40.31 17.10 -16.38
N ALA A 126 40.16 16.79 -15.09
CA ALA A 126 39.33 17.58 -14.20
C ALA A 126 39.86 19.02 -14.08
N GLY A 127 38.94 19.98 -14.03
CA GLY A 127 39.24 21.38 -13.77
C GLY A 127 39.75 21.59 -12.36
N THR A 128 40.57 22.62 -12.16
CA THR A 128 41.04 23.06 -10.84
C THR A 128 40.49 24.45 -10.54
N GLY A 129 40.18 24.71 -9.26
CA GLY A 129 39.57 25.99 -8.87
C GLY A 129 38.28 26.26 -9.63
N SER A 130 38.23 27.36 -10.38
CA SER A 130 37.08 27.79 -11.18
C SER A 130 37.18 27.40 -12.67
N ASN A 131 38.21 26.63 -13.05
CA ASN A 131 38.45 26.27 -14.43
C ASN A 131 37.50 25.16 -14.89
N PRO A 132 37.10 25.15 -16.17
CA PRO A 132 36.35 24.03 -16.74
C PRO A 132 37.20 22.76 -16.80
N GLY A 133 36.53 21.61 -16.78
CA GLY A 133 37.16 20.35 -17.16
C GLY A 133 37.50 20.35 -18.64
N THR A 134 38.59 19.67 -19.03
CA THR A 134 38.93 19.56 -20.45
C THR A 134 38.03 18.56 -21.14
N ASN A 135 37.84 18.73 -22.45
CA ASN A 135 37.05 17.77 -23.23
C ASN A 135 37.80 16.43 -23.35
N GLY A 136 37.04 15.35 -23.46
CA GLY A 136 37.56 14.06 -23.90
C GLY A 136 37.95 14.11 -25.37
N ALA A 137 39.04 13.44 -25.72
CA ALA A 137 39.50 13.35 -27.10
C ALA A 137 38.59 12.41 -27.91
N PRO A 138 38.48 12.59 -29.23
CA PRO A 138 37.78 11.65 -30.09
C PRO A 138 38.42 10.26 -30.08
N GLY A 139 37.60 9.22 -30.22
CA GLY A 139 38.06 7.86 -30.48
C GLY A 139 38.67 7.70 -31.87
N GLY A 140 39.33 6.55 -32.08
CA GLY A 140 39.93 6.18 -33.35
C GLY A 140 38.92 6.14 -34.51
N ILE A 141 39.39 6.36 -35.73
CA ILE A 141 38.55 6.52 -36.93
C ILE A 141 37.72 5.26 -37.20
N LEU A 142 38.31 4.06 -37.07
CA LEU A 142 37.61 2.80 -37.37
C LEU A 142 37.01 2.16 -36.12
N TYR A 143 37.78 2.09 -35.04
CA TYR A 143 37.35 1.44 -33.80
C TYR A 143 37.87 2.19 -32.59
N GLY A 144 36.98 2.59 -31.69
CA GLY A 144 37.35 3.23 -30.44
C GLY A 144 36.24 4.10 -29.87
N ASN A 145 36.08 4.02 -28.56
CA ASN A 145 35.18 4.90 -27.83
C ASN A 145 35.77 6.31 -27.75
N GLY A 146 34.93 7.33 -27.65
CA GLY A 146 35.39 8.66 -27.29
C GLY A 146 35.80 8.72 -25.81
N GLY A 147 36.74 9.60 -25.48
CA GLY A 147 37.16 9.84 -24.10
C GLY A 147 36.06 10.57 -23.31
N ASN A 148 35.95 10.31 -22.02
CA ASN A 148 35.05 11.03 -21.13
C ASN A 148 35.50 12.49 -20.96
N GLY A 149 34.56 13.41 -20.76
CA GLY A 149 34.86 14.79 -20.42
C GLY A 149 35.30 14.92 -18.96
N GLY A 150 36.28 15.80 -18.70
CA GLY A 150 36.74 16.07 -17.34
C GLY A 150 35.68 16.80 -16.52
N ALA A 151 35.60 16.52 -15.22
CA ALA A 151 34.73 17.28 -14.33
C ALA A 151 35.16 18.75 -14.25
N GLY A 152 34.20 19.67 -14.08
CA GLY A 152 34.46 21.07 -13.81
C GLY A 152 35.15 21.30 -12.47
N GLY A 153 35.85 22.42 -12.33
CA GLY A 153 36.55 22.77 -11.10
C GLY A 153 35.62 22.86 -9.88
N PRO A 154 36.09 22.47 -8.68
CA PRO A 154 35.22 22.36 -7.51
C PRO A 154 34.62 23.70 -7.07
N THR A 155 35.30 24.83 -7.32
CA THR A 155 34.80 26.17 -6.96
C THR A 155 34.06 26.86 -8.10
N GLY A 156 33.95 26.21 -9.26
CA GLY A 156 33.30 26.73 -10.47
C GLY A 156 33.91 26.12 -11.74
N GLY A 157 33.23 26.27 -12.88
CA GLY A 157 33.72 25.79 -14.18
C GLY A 157 32.87 24.65 -14.74
N ALA A 158 32.58 24.73 -16.04
CA ALA A 158 31.75 23.73 -16.71
C ALA A 158 32.47 22.37 -16.80
N GLY A 159 31.69 21.30 -16.85
CA GLY A 159 32.20 19.99 -17.21
C GLY A 159 32.66 19.97 -18.68
N GLY A 160 33.74 19.25 -18.96
CA GLY A 160 34.23 19.04 -20.31
C GLY A 160 33.27 18.17 -21.12
N ALA A 161 33.20 18.39 -22.43
CA ALA A 161 32.41 17.53 -23.30
C ALA A 161 33.08 16.14 -23.47
N GLY A 162 32.29 15.10 -23.62
CA GLY A 162 32.76 13.78 -24.03
C GLY A 162 33.20 13.78 -25.50
N GLY A 163 34.21 13.00 -25.81
CA GLY A 163 34.72 12.80 -27.16
C GLY A 163 33.76 11.97 -28.01
N ALA A 164 33.69 12.25 -29.31
CA ALA A 164 32.94 11.41 -30.25
C ALA A 164 33.72 10.14 -30.61
N ALA A 165 33.01 9.04 -30.87
CA ALA A 165 33.59 7.85 -31.48
C ALA A 165 33.84 8.02 -33.00
N GLY A 166 34.48 7.04 -33.62
CA GLY A 166 34.70 6.96 -35.07
C GLY A 166 33.60 6.21 -35.81
N LEU A 167 33.96 5.14 -36.53
CA LEU A 167 33.01 4.27 -37.22
C LEU A 167 32.31 3.30 -36.26
N ILE A 168 33.10 2.64 -35.40
CA ILE A 168 32.61 1.74 -34.34
C ILE A 168 33.13 2.23 -32.99
N GLY A 169 32.23 2.38 -32.02
CA GLY A 169 32.57 2.77 -30.65
C GLY A 169 31.51 3.67 -30.02
N ASN A 170 31.49 3.73 -28.70
CA ASN A 170 30.56 4.57 -27.96
C ASN A 170 31.12 5.98 -27.77
N GLY A 171 30.27 6.99 -27.76
CA GLY A 171 30.66 8.33 -27.38
C GLY A 171 31.06 8.40 -25.90
N GLY A 172 32.02 9.26 -25.58
CA GLY A 172 32.43 9.50 -24.21
C GLY A 172 31.36 10.24 -23.42
N SER A 173 31.26 10.01 -22.12
CA SER A 173 30.35 10.77 -21.25
C SER A 173 30.81 12.21 -21.08
N GLY A 174 29.90 13.15 -20.87
CA GLY A 174 30.23 14.53 -20.51
C GLY A 174 30.59 14.63 -19.02
N GLY A 175 31.56 15.49 -18.69
CA GLY A 175 31.98 15.73 -17.31
C GLY A 175 30.91 16.47 -16.50
N ALA A 176 30.83 16.20 -15.19
CA ALA A 176 29.96 16.95 -14.30
C ALA A 176 30.40 18.43 -14.18
N GLY A 177 29.46 19.34 -13.99
CA GLY A 177 29.74 20.75 -13.72
C GLY A 177 30.27 20.97 -12.31
N GLY A 178 31.20 21.92 -12.18
CA GLY A 178 31.60 22.49 -10.88
C GLY A 178 30.46 23.27 -10.22
N THR A 179 30.68 23.79 -9.01
CA THR A 179 29.66 24.56 -8.28
C THR A 179 29.06 25.68 -9.14
N ASN A 180 27.73 25.71 -9.30
CA ASN A 180 26.98 26.65 -10.14
C ASN A 180 27.34 26.63 -11.65
N ALA A 181 27.87 25.51 -12.15
CA ALA A 181 28.31 25.39 -13.53
C ALA A 181 27.64 24.21 -14.26
N ALA A 182 27.55 24.34 -15.58
CA ALA A 182 26.89 23.36 -16.43
C ALA A 182 27.71 22.07 -16.55
N GLY A 183 27.02 20.94 -16.72
CA GLY A 183 27.65 19.70 -17.14
C GLY A 183 28.03 19.71 -18.62
N GLY A 184 29.04 18.93 -18.98
CA GLY A 184 29.50 18.77 -20.35
C GLY A 184 28.55 17.91 -21.19
N ALA A 185 28.49 18.15 -22.49
CA ALA A 185 27.71 17.28 -23.38
C ALA A 185 28.37 15.91 -23.54
N GLY A 186 27.57 14.86 -23.72
CA GLY A 186 28.06 13.54 -24.13
C GLY A 186 28.50 13.53 -25.60
N GLY A 187 29.48 12.70 -25.91
CA GLY A 187 30.00 12.51 -27.26
C GLY A 187 29.07 11.68 -28.14
N ALA A 188 29.14 11.88 -29.45
CA ALA A 188 28.40 11.04 -30.39
C ALA A 188 28.95 9.60 -30.44
N GLY A 189 28.06 8.63 -30.58
CA GLY A 189 28.39 7.25 -30.88
C GLY A 189 28.94 7.08 -32.30
N GLY A 190 29.42 5.87 -32.60
CA GLY A 190 30.04 5.54 -33.87
C GLY A 190 29.08 5.68 -35.04
N LEU A 191 29.60 6.05 -36.22
CA LEU A 191 28.80 6.25 -37.43
C LEU A 191 28.02 4.98 -37.83
N LEU A 192 28.63 3.80 -37.65
CA LEU A 192 28.00 2.52 -37.94
C LEU A 192 27.42 1.90 -36.67
N TYR A 193 28.23 1.71 -35.63
CA TYR A 193 27.78 1.08 -34.39
C TYR A 193 28.35 1.80 -33.17
N GLY A 194 27.48 2.17 -32.25
CA GLY A 194 27.85 2.59 -30.92
C GLY A 194 26.89 3.61 -30.34
N ASN A 195 26.81 3.59 -29.02
CA ASN A 195 25.89 4.40 -28.26
C ASN A 195 26.41 5.83 -28.14
N GLY A 196 25.51 6.80 -28.05
CA GLY A 196 25.86 8.14 -27.62
C GLY A 196 26.28 8.16 -26.14
N GLY A 197 27.24 9.03 -25.80
CA GLY A 197 27.66 9.23 -24.42
C GLY A 197 26.62 10.00 -23.62
N ALA A 198 26.49 9.73 -22.32
CA ALA A 198 25.60 10.51 -21.46
C ALA A 198 26.12 11.95 -21.27
N GLY A 199 25.22 12.91 -21.12
CA GLY A 199 25.56 14.28 -20.71
C GLY A 199 25.89 14.35 -19.22
N GLY A 200 26.84 15.20 -18.85
CA GLY A 200 27.22 15.43 -17.47
C GLY A 200 26.16 16.20 -16.70
N ALA A 201 26.02 15.92 -15.39
CA ALA A 201 25.14 16.69 -14.53
C ALA A 201 25.66 18.13 -14.34
N GLY A 202 24.75 19.11 -14.36
CA GLY A 202 25.03 20.46 -13.88
C GLY A 202 24.85 20.55 -12.38
N ASN A 203 25.53 21.49 -11.73
CA ASN A 203 25.51 21.65 -10.28
C ASN A 203 25.01 23.04 -9.89
N GLY A 204 24.20 23.14 -8.83
CA GLY A 204 23.55 24.37 -8.39
C GLY A 204 22.65 24.95 -9.48
N THR A 205 22.97 26.17 -9.94
CA THR A 205 22.26 26.82 -11.05
C THR A 205 22.67 26.33 -12.45
N GLY A 206 23.68 25.47 -12.56
CA GLY A 206 24.25 25.04 -13.83
C GLY A 206 23.42 24.00 -14.56
N ALA A 207 23.22 24.20 -15.86
CA ALA A 207 22.45 23.30 -16.74
C ALA A 207 23.03 21.88 -16.83
N GLY A 208 22.17 20.88 -17.05
CA GLY A 208 22.62 19.54 -17.42
C GLY A 208 23.14 19.50 -18.86
N GLY A 209 24.20 18.72 -19.10
CA GLY A 209 24.77 18.50 -20.43
C GLY A 209 23.84 17.69 -21.32
N ALA A 210 23.85 17.95 -22.63
CA ALA A 210 23.08 17.13 -23.58
C ALA A 210 23.68 15.72 -23.69
N GLY A 211 22.82 14.71 -23.90
CA GLY A 211 23.26 13.38 -24.29
C GLY A 211 23.75 13.35 -25.74
N GLY A 212 24.71 12.46 -26.01
CA GLY A 212 25.25 12.23 -27.34
C GLY A 212 24.29 11.43 -28.22
N ASN A 213 24.31 11.66 -29.53
CA ASN A 213 23.50 10.89 -30.47
C ASN A 213 24.21 9.60 -30.89
N ALA A 214 23.46 8.54 -31.15
CA ALA A 214 23.86 7.45 -32.04
C ALA A 214 23.46 7.77 -33.49
N VAL A 215 23.94 6.97 -34.44
CA VAL A 215 23.73 7.21 -35.88
C VAL A 215 22.95 6.09 -36.56
N LEU A 216 23.55 4.92 -36.78
CA LEU A 216 22.92 3.80 -37.50
C LEU A 216 22.41 2.72 -36.55
N PHE A 217 23.30 2.22 -35.69
CA PHE A 217 23.02 1.25 -34.63
C PHE A 217 23.58 1.77 -33.31
N GLY A 218 22.77 1.72 -32.25
CA GLY A 218 23.16 2.11 -30.90
C GLY A 218 22.14 3.02 -30.23
N ASP A 219 22.20 3.07 -28.91
CA ASP A 219 21.30 3.86 -28.09
C ASP A 219 21.73 5.34 -28.07
N GLY A 220 20.76 6.24 -27.92
CA GLY A 220 21.01 7.62 -27.60
C GLY A 220 21.54 7.77 -26.17
N GLY A 221 22.44 8.73 -25.95
CA GLY A 221 22.92 9.04 -24.61
C GLY A 221 21.90 9.82 -23.78
N ASN A 222 21.84 9.57 -22.48
CA ASN A 222 20.94 10.30 -21.59
C ASN A 222 21.41 11.75 -21.40
N GLY A 223 20.49 12.69 -21.28
CA GLY A 223 20.77 14.06 -20.87
C GLY A 223 21.14 14.14 -19.39
N GLY A 224 22.11 15.00 -19.04
CA GLY A 224 22.50 15.25 -17.66
C GLY A 224 21.42 16.01 -16.87
N SER A 225 21.33 15.78 -15.57
CA SER A 225 20.41 16.52 -14.70
C SER A 225 20.92 17.95 -14.41
N GLY A 226 20.02 18.86 -14.07
CA GLY A 226 20.31 20.24 -13.67
C GLY A 226 19.02 21.07 -13.69
N PRO A 227 18.98 22.34 -13.27
CA PRO A 227 17.74 23.13 -13.24
C PRO A 227 17.09 23.26 -14.63
N THR A 228 17.89 23.31 -15.71
CA THR A 228 17.37 23.29 -17.09
C THR A 228 17.44 21.92 -17.77
N GLY A 229 17.93 20.87 -17.09
CA GLY A 229 18.12 19.53 -17.64
C GLY A 229 18.99 19.46 -18.90
N GLY A 230 19.38 18.26 -19.32
CA GLY A 230 20.05 17.94 -20.57
C GLY A 230 19.05 17.46 -21.63
N VAL A 231 19.28 17.79 -22.90
CA VAL A 231 18.49 17.18 -23.99
C VAL A 231 18.91 15.71 -24.12
N ALA A 232 17.95 14.83 -24.36
CA ALA A 232 18.21 13.44 -24.71
C ALA A 232 18.98 13.31 -26.03
N GLY A 233 19.89 12.34 -26.10
CA GLY A 233 20.54 11.91 -27.32
C GLY A 233 19.62 11.07 -28.18
N ARG A 234 19.68 11.24 -29.51
CA ARG A 234 18.91 10.42 -30.46
C ARG A 234 19.47 9.01 -30.57
N ALA A 235 18.56 8.04 -30.73
CA ALA A 235 18.88 6.67 -31.09
C ALA A 235 19.48 6.54 -32.50
N GLY A 236 20.10 5.39 -32.77
CA GLY A 236 20.44 4.96 -34.12
C GLY A 236 19.19 4.69 -34.95
N VAL A 237 19.24 4.98 -36.25
CA VAL A 237 18.07 4.92 -37.15
C VAL A 237 17.44 3.52 -37.22
N PHE A 238 18.24 2.45 -37.26
CA PHE A 238 17.71 1.09 -37.41
C PHE A 238 17.49 0.38 -36.09
N TYR A 239 18.45 0.50 -35.17
CA TYR A 239 18.37 -0.14 -33.87
C TYR A 239 18.92 0.76 -32.79
N GLY A 240 18.19 0.90 -31.69
CA GLY A 240 18.64 1.62 -30.51
C GLY A 240 17.50 2.31 -29.79
N ASN A 241 17.64 2.42 -28.48
CA ASN A 241 16.74 3.16 -27.62
C ASN A 241 17.03 4.66 -27.71
N GLY A 242 16.00 5.49 -27.61
CA GLY A 242 16.17 6.92 -27.43
C GLY A 242 16.77 7.22 -26.05
N GLY A 243 17.62 8.23 -25.94
CA GLY A 243 18.14 8.67 -24.66
C GLY A 243 17.05 9.28 -23.78
N ASP A 244 17.21 9.16 -22.47
CA ASP A 244 16.36 9.85 -21.51
C ASP A 244 16.72 11.34 -21.45
N ALA A 245 15.74 12.22 -21.26
CA ALA A 245 16.01 13.62 -21.01
C ALA A 245 16.44 13.84 -19.55
N GLY A 246 17.34 14.80 -19.35
CA GLY A 246 17.80 15.17 -18.03
C GLY A 246 16.72 15.85 -17.20
N ALA A 247 16.62 15.49 -15.92
CA ALA A 247 15.72 16.14 -14.98
C ALA A 247 16.04 17.63 -14.80
N GLY A 248 15.01 18.46 -14.65
CA GLY A 248 15.10 19.92 -14.43
C GLY A 248 13.93 20.72 -14.99
N SER A 249 13.77 20.65 -16.30
CA SER A 249 12.92 21.57 -17.08
C SER A 249 11.85 20.91 -17.93
N GLY A 250 11.61 19.61 -17.75
CA GLY A 250 10.58 18.94 -18.54
C GLY A 250 10.96 18.72 -20.00
N ARG A 251 12.23 18.42 -20.30
CA ARG A 251 12.65 18.11 -21.68
C ARG A 251 12.11 16.76 -22.12
N ALA A 252 11.72 16.65 -23.38
CA ALA A 252 11.25 15.38 -23.94
C ALA A 252 12.40 14.36 -24.08
N GLY A 253 12.10 13.09 -23.84
CA GLY A 253 12.96 11.98 -24.19
C GLY A 253 13.09 11.85 -25.71
N ALA A 254 14.16 11.23 -26.18
CA ALA A 254 14.35 11.03 -27.61
C ALA A 254 13.53 9.84 -28.11
N ASP A 255 13.09 9.89 -29.37
CA ASP A 255 12.48 8.74 -30.02
C ASP A 255 13.50 7.59 -30.17
N GLY A 256 13.00 6.36 -30.11
CA GLY A 256 13.75 5.17 -30.47
C GLY A 256 14.03 5.09 -31.98
N GLY A 257 14.97 4.21 -32.35
CA GLY A 257 15.18 3.82 -33.73
C GLY A 257 13.98 3.05 -34.31
N LEU A 258 14.13 2.51 -35.52
CA LEU A 258 13.13 1.63 -36.09
C LEU A 258 12.81 0.46 -35.13
N PHE A 259 13.85 -0.17 -34.58
CA PHE A 259 13.78 -1.14 -33.49
C PHE A 259 14.41 -0.57 -32.22
N GLY A 260 13.60 -0.22 -31.24
CA GLY A 260 14.06 0.32 -29.97
C GLY A 260 12.99 1.10 -29.25
N ASN A 261 13.21 1.28 -27.95
CA ASN A 261 12.29 1.98 -27.08
C ASN A 261 12.51 3.50 -27.17
N GLY A 262 11.47 4.28 -26.91
CA GLY A 262 11.60 5.71 -26.69
C GLY A 262 12.23 5.99 -25.33
N GLY A 263 12.99 7.07 -25.23
CA GLY A 263 13.58 7.53 -23.97
C GLY A 263 12.56 8.25 -23.08
N ALA A 264 12.78 8.24 -21.77
CA ALA A 264 11.91 8.92 -20.83
C ALA A 264 12.04 10.46 -20.92
N GLY A 265 10.93 11.15 -20.69
CA GLY A 265 10.90 12.59 -20.50
C GLY A 265 11.56 12.99 -19.18
N GLY A 266 12.30 14.09 -19.20
CA GLY A 266 12.93 14.64 -18.01
C GLY A 266 11.87 15.22 -17.07
N SER A 267 12.07 15.05 -15.76
CA SER A 267 11.21 15.69 -14.78
C SER A 267 11.37 17.22 -14.79
N SER A 268 10.37 17.98 -14.34
CA SER A 268 10.46 19.43 -14.14
C SER A 268 10.36 19.81 -12.67
N ALA A 269 11.24 20.72 -12.23
CA ALA A 269 11.22 21.30 -10.89
C ALA A 269 10.70 22.76 -10.88
N ALA A 270 10.58 23.37 -12.07
CA ALA A 270 10.13 24.75 -12.23
C ALA A 270 8.59 24.86 -12.14
N ALA A 271 8.12 25.89 -11.44
CA ALA A 271 6.69 26.19 -11.33
C ALA A 271 6.05 26.36 -12.72
N LEU A 272 4.87 25.78 -12.93
CA LEU A 272 4.09 25.77 -14.18
C LEU A 272 4.74 25.07 -15.39
N THR A 273 5.94 24.49 -15.26
CA THR A 273 6.56 23.73 -16.36
C THR A 273 6.10 22.29 -16.30
N ALA A 274 5.52 21.78 -17.38
CA ALA A 274 5.13 20.37 -17.45
C ALA A 274 6.36 19.45 -17.43
N GLY A 275 6.16 18.20 -17.05
CA GLY A 275 7.16 17.17 -17.25
C GLY A 275 7.35 16.90 -18.74
N GLY A 276 8.52 16.40 -19.13
CA GLY A 276 8.82 16.15 -20.54
C GLY A 276 8.01 15.00 -21.10
N ALA A 277 7.66 15.06 -22.38
CA ALA A 277 7.06 13.90 -23.04
C ALA A 277 8.07 12.74 -23.13
N GLY A 278 7.60 11.50 -23.03
CA GLY A 278 8.38 10.35 -23.42
C GLY A 278 8.57 10.29 -24.93
N GLY A 279 9.70 9.75 -25.38
CA GLY A 279 10.00 9.53 -26.79
C GLY A 279 9.13 8.44 -27.38
N ASN A 280 8.85 8.53 -28.67
CA ASN A 280 8.08 7.54 -29.40
C ASN A 280 8.94 6.34 -29.81
N ALA A 281 8.29 5.25 -30.20
CA ALA A 281 8.91 4.08 -30.80
C ALA A 281 8.14 3.65 -32.06
N PHE A 282 8.79 2.88 -32.95
CA PHE A 282 8.09 2.22 -34.07
C PHE A 282 7.92 0.72 -33.78
N PHE A 283 9.02 0.00 -33.58
CA PHE A 283 9.02 -1.34 -32.96
C PHE A 283 9.75 -1.27 -31.60
N GLY A 284 9.00 -1.26 -30.51
CA GLY A 284 9.50 -1.08 -29.15
C GLY A 284 8.49 -0.35 -28.29
N ASP A 285 8.82 -0.15 -27.03
CA ASP A 285 7.96 0.54 -26.07
C ASP A 285 8.17 2.06 -26.14
N GLY A 286 7.10 2.84 -25.99
CA GLY A 286 7.19 4.29 -25.83
C GLY A 286 7.83 4.67 -24.50
N GLY A 287 8.57 5.78 -24.48
CA GLY A 287 9.20 6.28 -23.26
C GLY A 287 8.18 6.82 -22.25
N ALA A 288 8.49 6.75 -20.96
CA ALA A 288 7.62 7.35 -19.95
C ALA A 288 7.67 8.89 -20.00
N GLY A 289 6.56 9.55 -19.69
CA GLY A 289 6.53 10.99 -19.46
C GLY A 289 7.23 11.36 -18.16
N GLY A 290 7.92 12.51 -18.16
CA GLY A 290 8.59 13.06 -16.98
C GLY A 290 7.60 13.57 -15.95
N SER A 291 7.97 13.52 -14.67
CA SER A 291 7.14 14.06 -13.60
C SER A 291 7.31 15.58 -13.45
N SER A 292 6.40 16.28 -12.78
CA SER A 292 6.53 17.72 -12.52
C SER A 292 6.14 18.13 -11.10
N THR A 293 6.86 19.08 -10.49
CA THR A 293 6.51 19.59 -9.15
C THR A 293 5.66 20.86 -9.18
N GLY A 294 5.32 21.38 -10.36
CA GLY A 294 4.54 22.62 -10.48
C GLY A 294 3.69 22.76 -11.73
N GLY A 295 3.78 21.84 -12.68
CA GLY A 295 2.99 21.81 -13.92
C GLY A 295 2.21 20.51 -14.05
N ALA A 296 1.79 20.16 -15.27
CA ALA A 296 1.23 18.85 -15.55
C ALA A 296 2.35 17.80 -15.68
N GLY A 297 2.05 16.52 -15.48
CA GLY A 297 2.95 15.44 -15.85
C GLY A 297 3.15 15.36 -17.37
N GLY A 298 4.28 14.83 -17.80
CA GLY A 298 4.59 14.64 -19.22
C GLY A 298 3.77 13.53 -19.85
N VAL A 299 3.46 13.64 -21.14
CA VAL A 299 2.74 12.56 -21.85
C VAL A 299 3.67 11.39 -22.12
N GLY A 300 3.19 10.16 -22.01
CA GLY A 300 3.93 8.97 -22.41
C GLY A 300 4.10 8.87 -23.93
N GLY A 301 5.19 8.26 -24.37
CA GLY A 301 5.52 8.09 -25.78
C GLY A 301 4.61 7.11 -26.50
N ASN A 302 4.31 7.39 -27.76
CA ASN A 302 3.49 6.49 -28.59
C ASN A 302 4.35 5.38 -29.19
N THR A 303 3.72 4.28 -29.62
CA THR A 303 4.39 3.26 -30.42
C THR A 303 3.52 2.70 -31.53
N PHE A 304 4.11 2.15 -32.60
CA PHE A 304 3.36 1.42 -33.62
C PHE A 304 3.20 -0.07 -33.25
N ILE A 305 4.27 -0.73 -32.80
CA ILE A 305 4.26 -2.08 -32.23
C ILE A 305 5.09 -2.09 -30.94
N GLY A 306 4.46 -2.48 -29.83
CA GLY A 306 4.99 -2.44 -28.48
C GLY A 306 4.00 -1.76 -27.54
N ASN A 307 4.42 -1.43 -26.32
CA ASN A 307 3.57 -0.79 -25.34
C ASN A 307 3.73 0.73 -25.35
N GLY A 308 2.64 1.46 -25.14
CA GLY A 308 2.69 2.91 -24.95
C GLY A 308 3.39 3.26 -23.64
N GLY A 309 4.12 4.37 -23.64
CA GLY A 309 4.80 4.84 -22.43
C GLY A 309 3.82 5.33 -21.36
N ALA A 310 4.15 5.19 -20.09
CA ALA A 310 3.33 5.75 -19.02
C ALA A 310 3.37 7.29 -19.04
N GLY A 311 2.27 7.94 -18.68
CA GLY A 311 2.25 9.38 -18.40
C GLY A 311 2.96 9.70 -17.09
N GLY A 312 3.64 10.85 -17.05
CA GLY A 312 4.33 11.33 -15.87
C GLY A 312 3.38 11.84 -14.80
N SER A 313 3.80 11.79 -13.53
CA SER A 313 3.00 12.30 -12.42
C SER A 313 3.22 13.79 -12.18
N ALA A 314 2.19 14.48 -11.70
CA ALA A 314 2.36 15.77 -11.06
C ALA A 314 2.50 15.57 -9.54
N LEU A 315 3.58 16.09 -8.97
CA LEU A 315 4.03 15.89 -7.58
C LEU A 315 3.95 17.18 -6.73
N GLY A 316 3.57 18.29 -7.35
CA GLY A 316 3.44 19.60 -6.72
C GLY A 316 2.20 19.77 -5.86
N THR A 317 2.11 20.92 -5.19
CA THR A 317 0.88 21.34 -4.52
C THR A 317 0.00 22.22 -5.39
N ASN A 318 0.38 22.59 -6.62
CA ASN A 318 -0.44 23.54 -7.40
C ASN A 318 -1.57 22.91 -8.24
N GLY A 319 -2.03 21.69 -7.90
CA GLY A 319 -3.12 21.04 -8.64
C GLY A 319 -2.79 20.69 -10.09
N GLY A 320 -1.52 20.37 -10.38
CA GLY A 320 -1.09 19.96 -11.73
C GLY A 320 -1.73 18.64 -12.15
N ALA A 321 -2.20 18.53 -13.40
CA ALA A 321 -2.76 17.27 -13.90
C ALA A 321 -1.67 16.22 -14.18
N GLY A 322 -1.98 14.93 -14.03
CA GLY A 322 -1.11 13.86 -14.52
C GLY A 322 -1.03 13.83 -16.03
N GLY A 323 0.09 13.32 -16.57
CA GLY A 323 0.28 13.17 -18.01
C GLY A 323 -0.52 12.00 -18.56
N ALA A 324 -0.99 12.08 -19.80
CA ALA A 324 -1.65 10.95 -20.44
C ALA A 324 -0.65 9.84 -20.79
N GLY A 325 -1.10 8.58 -20.79
CA GLY A 325 -0.33 7.45 -21.31
C GLY A 325 -0.25 7.47 -22.84
N GLY A 326 0.81 6.86 -23.37
CA GLY A 326 1.09 6.76 -24.80
C GLY A 326 0.15 5.77 -25.50
N ASN A 327 -0.19 6.08 -26.75
CA ASN A 327 -1.06 5.23 -27.57
C ASN A 327 -0.25 4.21 -28.39
N VAL A 328 -0.89 3.10 -28.74
CA VAL A 328 -0.32 2.08 -29.63
C VAL A 328 -1.04 2.06 -30.98
N GLY A 329 -0.28 1.95 -32.06
CA GLY A 329 -0.81 1.96 -33.43
C GLY A 329 -1.39 0.61 -33.87
N LEU A 330 -0.64 -0.48 -33.77
CA LEU A 330 -0.99 -1.77 -34.39
C LEU A 330 -1.12 -2.91 -33.39
N ILE A 331 -0.08 -3.16 -32.59
CA ILE A 331 -0.03 -4.27 -31.63
C ILE A 331 0.64 -3.81 -30.33
N GLY A 332 -0.02 -4.02 -29.20
CA GLY A 332 0.50 -3.81 -27.85
C GLY A 332 -0.44 -2.99 -26.97
N PHE A 333 -0.03 -2.82 -25.71
CA PHE A 333 -0.86 -2.23 -24.66
C PHE A 333 -0.68 -0.71 -24.57
N GLY A 334 -1.77 0.03 -24.37
CA GLY A 334 -1.69 1.47 -24.11
C GLY A 334 -1.00 1.77 -22.78
N GLY A 335 -0.28 2.90 -22.72
CA GLY A 335 0.42 3.31 -21.50
C GLY A 335 -0.53 3.78 -20.40
N ALA A 336 -0.16 3.61 -19.13
CA ALA A 336 -0.95 4.13 -18.02
C ALA A 336 -0.89 5.67 -17.96
N GLY A 337 -1.96 6.33 -17.49
CA GLY A 337 -1.95 7.75 -17.18
C GLY A 337 -1.23 8.05 -15.86
N GLY A 338 -0.60 9.22 -15.77
CA GLY A 338 0.10 9.69 -14.57
C GLY A 338 -0.84 10.24 -13.51
N ALA A 339 -0.40 10.30 -12.26
CA ALA A 339 -1.19 10.84 -11.17
C ALA A 339 -1.23 12.38 -11.18
N GLY A 340 -2.34 12.97 -10.74
CA GLY A 340 -2.48 14.40 -10.50
C GLY A 340 -1.86 14.84 -9.15
N ALA A 341 -1.43 16.09 -9.10
CA ALA A 341 -0.79 16.71 -7.94
C ALA A 341 -1.83 17.13 -6.89
N ALA A 342 -1.43 17.18 -5.61
CA ALA A 342 -2.28 17.77 -4.58
C ALA A 342 -2.52 19.27 -4.84
N GLY A 343 -3.58 19.83 -4.25
CA GLY A 343 -3.89 21.26 -4.27
C GLY A 343 -3.20 22.05 -3.14
N SER A 344 -2.94 23.33 -3.36
CA SER A 344 -2.07 24.16 -2.49
C SER A 344 -2.92 25.08 -1.66
N VAL A 345 -2.37 25.55 -0.54
CA VAL A 345 -3.07 26.50 0.31
C VAL A 345 -2.61 27.91 -0.07
N LEU A 346 -3.47 28.67 -0.74
CA LEU A 346 -3.19 30.07 -1.07
C LEU A 346 -4.11 30.99 -0.28
N LEU A 347 -3.53 31.86 0.56
CA LEU A 347 -4.27 32.79 1.42
C LEU A 347 -5.31 32.12 2.33
N GLY A 348 -5.04 30.87 2.74
CA GLY A 348 -5.95 30.10 3.61
C GLY A 348 -7.13 29.45 2.89
N VAL A 349 -7.21 29.52 1.55
CA VAL A 349 -8.16 28.76 0.73
C VAL A 349 -7.46 27.51 0.18
N GLY A 350 -8.15 26.36 0.26
CA GLY A 350 -7.63 25.09 -0.22
C GLY A 350 -7.74 25.03 -1.74
N GLY A 351 -6.62 24.80 -2.40
CA GLY A 351 -6.54 24.65 -3.86
C GLY A 351 -7.10 23.31 -4.32
N THR A 352 -7.55 23.25 -5.56
CA THR A 352 -8.06 22.01 -6.16
C THR A 352 -6.90 21.04 -6.43
N GLY A 353 -7.10 19.76 -6.14
CA GLY A 353 -6.21 18.70 -6.60
C GLY A 353 -6.26 18.61 -8.13
N GLY A 354 -5.15 18.21 -8.74
CA GLY A 354 -5.03 18.04 -10.18
C GLY A 354 -5.66 16.74 -10.65
N ASN A 355 -6.19 16.72 -11.86
CA ASN A 355 -6.80 15.52 -12.43
C ASN A 355 -5.74 14.47 -12.76
N GLY A 356 -6.07 13.18 -12.68
CA GLY A 356 -5.24 12.11 -13.21
C GLY A 356 -5.21 12.13 -14.74
N GLY A 357 -4.10 11.66 -15.32
CA GLY A 357 -3.96 11.53 -16.77
C GLY A 357 -4.77 10.37 -17.33
N ALA A 358 -5.25 10.49 -18.57
CA ALA A 358 -5.91 9.37 -19.24
C ALA A 358 -4.93 8.24 -19.57
N GLY A 359 -5.39 6.99 -19.55
CA GLY A 359 -4.66 5.86 -20.12
C GLY A 359 -4.65 5.92 -21.65
N GLY A 360 -3.58 5.41 -22.25
CA GLY A 360 -3.40 5.33 -23.69
C GLY A 360 -4.26 4.22 -24.31
N ASN A 361 -4.64 4.41 -25.57
CA ASN A 361 -5.38 3.39 -26.32
C ASN A 361 -4.45 2.25 -26.78
N ALA A 362 -5.02 1.05 -26.87
CA ALA A 362 -4.32 -0.14 -27.35
C ALA A 362 -4.13 -0.15 -28.88
N GLY A 363 -3.30 -1.09 -29.35
CA GLY A 363 -3.09 -1.32 -30.78
C GLY A 363 -4.35 -1.85 -31.48
N LEU A 364 -4.45 -1.60 -32.79
CA LEU A 364 -5.58 -2.01 -33.61
C LEU A 364 -5.91 -3.51 -33.52
N PHE A 365 -4.90 -4.40 -33.55
CA PHE A 365 -5.14 -5.85 -33.57
C PHE A 365 -5.17 -6.45 -32.18
N PHE A 366 -4.08 -6.39 -31.41
CA PHE A 366 -4.00 -7.00 -30.09
C PHE A 366 -3.47 -6.01 -29.07
N GLY A 367 -4.06 -6.00 -27.87
CA GLY A 367 -3.58 -5.26 -26.71
C GLY A 367 -4.72 -4.67 -25.87
N GLY A 368 -4.44 -4.39 -24.61
CA GLY A 368 -5.36 -3.72 -23.69
C GLY A 368 -5.11 -2.22 -23.58
N GLY A 369 -6.14 -1.46 -23.25
CA GLY A 369 -6.00 -0.04 -22.96
C GLY A 369 -5.25 0.19 -21.65
N GLY A 370 -4.53 1.31 -21.55
CA GLY A 370 -3.81 1.67 -20.34
C GLY A 370 -4.75 2.14 -19.23
N ALA A 371 -4.38 1.93 -17.97
CA ALA A 371 -5.16 2.45 -16.85
C ALA A 371 -5.11 3.99 -16.78
N GLY A 372 -6.17 4.64 -16.31
CA GLY A 372 -6.18 6.05 -15.98
C GLY A 372 -5.42 6.34 -14.68
N GLY A 373 -4.79 7.51 -14.59
CA GLY A 373 -4.08 7.95 -13.40
C GLY A 373 -5.02 8.44 -12.29
N ALA A 374 -4.56 8.39 -11.04
CA ALA A 374 -5.33 8.91 -9.91
C ALA A 374 -5.39 10.45 -9.91
N GLY A 375 -6.50 11.02 -9.44
CA GLY A 375 -6.62 12.45 -9.14
C GLY A 375 -5.89 12.82 -7.85
N GLY A 376 -5.34 14.02 -7.78
CA GLY A 376 -4.65 14.53 -6.60
C GLY A 376 -5.62 15.03 -5.52
N ALA A 377 -5.19 15.00 -4.27
CA ALA A 377 -6.00 15.48 -3.15
C ALA A 377 -6.17 17.02 -3.17
N GLY A 378 -7.30 17.53 -2.68
CA GLY A 378 -7.52 18.96 -2.48
C GLY A 378 -6.70 19.51 -1.31
N GLY A 379 -6.35 20.81 -1.38
CA GLY A 379 -5.58 21.49 -0.33
C GLY A 379 -6.37 21.70 0.96
N VAL A 380 -5.71 21.54 2.10
CA VAL A 380 -6.30 21.79 3.43
C VAL A 380 -6.40 23.28 3.76
N THR A 381 -7.44 23.75 4.43
CA THR A 381 -7.50 25.14 4.93
C THR A 381 -7.13 25.23 6.41
N SER A 382 -6.29 26.22 6.74
CA SER A 382 -5.66 26.35 8.07
C SER A 382 -5.62 27.79 8.63
N ALA A 383 -6.39 28.73 8.08
CA ALA A 383 -6.34 30.14 8.51
C ALA A 383 -7.74 30.68 8.84
N ASN A 384 -7.79 31.67 9.75
CA ASN A 384 -8.99 32.37 10.26
C ASN A 384 -9.77 33.20 9.21
N PHE A 385 -9.62 32.87 7.93
CA PHE A 385 -10.30 33.49 6.78
C PHE A 385 -11.31 32.50 6.19
N LEU A 386 -12.36 33.00 5.52
CA LEU A 386 -13.57 32.27 5.09
C LEU A 386 -13.35 31.25 3.93
N GLY A 387 -12.29 30.43 3.96
CA GLY A 387 -11.90 29.53 2.87
C GLY A 387 -12.42 28.10 3.01
N ASN A 388 -13.06 27.58 1.96
CA ASN A 388 -13.42 26.15 1.84
C ASN A 388 -12.16 25.28 1.66
N GLY A 389 -12.24 24.04 2.12
CA GLY A 389 -11.29 22.99 1.73
C GLY A 389 -11.26 22.81 0.21
N GLY A 390 -10.09 22.48 -0.34
CA GLY A 390 -9.93 22.30 -1.78
C GLY A 390 -10.63 21.06 -2.30
N THR A 391 -11.17 21.07 -3.52
CA THR A 391 -11.75 19.85 -4.10
C THR A 391 -10.65 18.88 -4.53
N GLY A 392 -10.87 17.58 -4.37
CA GLY A 392 -10.01 16.57 -4.99
C GLY A 392 -10.11 16.61 -6.52
N GLY A 393 -9.01 16.26 -7.19
CA GLY A 393 -8.96 16.13 -8.65
C GLY A 393 -9.67 14.88 -9.14
N THR A 394 -10.17 14.89 -10.36
CA THR A 394 -10.82 13.70 -10.93
C THR A 394 -9.80 12.64 -11.33
N GLY A 395 -10.14 11.36 -11.23
CA GLY A 395 -9.36 10.28 -11.84
C GLY A 395 -9.36 10.36 -13.36
N GLY A 396 -8.29 9.88 -13.99
CA GLY A 396 -8.17 9.79 -15.44
C GLY A 396 -9.00 8.64 -16.01
N THR A 397 -9.49 8.77 -17.23
CA THR A 397 -10.19 7.66 -17.91
C THR A 397 -9.21 6.56 -18.32
N GLY A 398 -9.62 5.30 -18.26
CA GLY A 398 -8.90 4.20 -18.87
C GLY A 398 -8.91 4.29 -20.41
N GLY A 399 -7.86 3.78 -21.04
CA GLY A 399 -7.72 3.73 -22.48
C GLY A 399 -8.59 2.63 -23.10
N ASN A 400 -8.97 2.79 -24.37
CA ASN A 400 -9.79 1.80 -25.06
C ASN A 400 -8.91 0.70 -25.67
N ALA A 401 -9.46 -0.52 -25.73
CA ALA A 401 -8.97 -1.55 -26.66
C ALA A 401 -9.56 -1.36 -28.06
N SER A 402 -9.02 -2.06 -29.06
CA SER A 402 -9.46 -1.96 -30.46
C SER A 402 -10.15 -3.23 -30.98
N LEU A 403 -9.45 -4.20 -31.58
CA LEU A 403 -10.08 -5.42 -32.10
C LEU A 403 -10.10 -6.56 -31.06
N PHE A 404 -8.94 -6.85 -30.47
CA PHE A 404 -8.76 -7.85 -29.43
C PHE A 404 -8.06 -7.24 -28.20
N GLY A 405 -8.68 -7.36 -27.03
CA GLY A 405 -8.11 -6.94 -25.75
C GLY A 405 -9.10 -6.21 -24.84
N THR A 406 -8.69 -5.95 -23.61
CA THR A 406 -9.55 -5.35 -22.58
C THR A 406 -9.38 -3.84 -22.51
N GLY A 407 -10.44 -3.12 -22.17
CA GLY A 407 -10.33 -1.71 -21.81
C GLY A 407 -9.48 -1.51 -20.55
N GLY A 408 -8.83 -0.35 -20.44
CA GLY A 408 -8.08 0.01 -19.24
C GLY A 408 -9.00 0.45 -18.11
N ALA A 409 -8.61 0.23 -16.85
CA ALA A 409 -9.37 0.72 -15.71
C ALA A 409 -9.31 2.25 -15.60
N GLY A 410 -10.36 2.88 -15.08
CA GLY A 410 -10.36 4.28 -14.72
C GLY A 410 -9.56 4.54 -13.43
N GLY A 411 -8.93 5.70 -13.34
CA GLY A 411 -8.17 6.11 -12.15
C GLY A 411 -9.09 6.54 -11.00
N THR A 412 -8.61 6.46 -9.77
CA THR A 412 -9.38 6.94 -8.60
C THR A 412 -9.45 8.47 -8.56
N GLY A 413 -10.54 9.01 -8.03
CA GLY A 413 -10.65 10.43 -7.70
C GLY A 413 -9.84 10.77 -6.45
N GLY A 414 -9.31 12.00 -6.38
CA GLY A 414 -8.56 12.48 -5.23
C GLY A 414 -9.47 12.89 -4.07
N ASP A 415 -8.97 12.82 -2.84
CA ASP A 415 -9.73 13.24 -1.67
C ASP A 415 -9.93 14.76 -1.62
N GLY A 416 -11.03 15.22 -1.04
CA GLY A 416 -11.27 16.61 -0.73
C GLY A 416 -10.39 17.10 0.44
N GLY A 417 -9.89 18.32 0.34
CA GLY A 417 -9.11 18.95 1.39
C GLY A 417 -9.94 19.25 2.63
N ALA A 418 -9.38 18.97 3.81
CA ALA A 418 -10.03 19.27 5.08
C ALA A 418 -10.09 20.79 5.35
N ASN A 419 -11.11 21.23 6.08
CA ASN A 419 -11.19 22.57 6.66
C ASN A 419 -11.00 22.52 8.19
N THR A 420 -9.88 23.04 8.68
CA THR A 420 -9.53 23.00 10.11
C THR A 420 -9.90 24.27 10.88
N THR A 421 -10.61 25.21 10.26
CA THR A 421 -10.94 26.51 10.84
C THR A 421 -12.09 26.40 11.85
N THR A 422 -11.91 26.96 13.06
CA THR A 422 -12.90 26.93 14.17
C THR A 422 -13.76 28.22 14.28
N GLY A 423 -13.62 29.15 13.33
CA GLY A 423 -14.29 30.46 13.31
C GLY A 423 -15.73 30.45 12.77
N LEU A 424 -16.43 31.60 12.90
CA LEU A 424 -17.86 31.85 12.58
C LEU A 424 -18.23 31.82 11.07
N GLY A 425 -17.45 31.16 10.21
CA GLY A 425 -17.61 31.20 8.76
C GLY A 425 -18.22 29.94 8.14
N SER A 426 -18.99 30.10 7.06
CA SER A 426 -19.68 29.06 6.27
C SER A 426 -18.77 28.09 5.49
N ALA A 427 -17.52 27.94 5.90
CA ALA A 427 -16.51 27.21 5.13
C ALA A 427 -16.68 25.68 5.25
N ARG A 428 -16.92 25.00 4.12
CA ARG A 428 -17.11 23.55 4.08
C ARG A 428 -15.79 22.80 3.89
N GLY A 429 -15.80 21.50 4.21
CA GLY A 429 -14.76 20.59 3.71
C GLY A 429 -14.82 20.50 2.19
N GLY A 430 -13.68 20.23 1.55
CA GLY A 430 -13.60 20.14 0.09
C GLY A 430 -14.30 18.90 -0.46
N ASN A 431 -14.86 18.97 -1.67
CA ASN A 431 -15.49 17.80 -2.29
C ASN A 431 -14.44 16.75 -2.68
N GLY A 432 -14.77 15.47 -2.57
CA GLY A 432 -13.98 14.42 -3.21
C GLY A 432 -14.05 14.51 -4.73
N GLY A 433 -12.97 14.14 -5.41
CA GLY A 433 -12.91 14.07 -6.87
C GLY A 433 -13.63 12.84 -7.42
N ALA A 434 -14.22 12.95 -8.61
CA ALA A 434 -14.84 11.80 -9.26
C ALA A 434 -13.79 10.77 -9.71
N GLY A 435 -14.12 9.48 -9.66
CA GLY A 435 -13.35 8.43 -10.30
C GLY A 435 -13.46 8.49 -11.83
N GLY A 436 -12.40 8.05 -12.52
CA GLY A 436 -12.34 8.00 -13.98
C GLY A 436 -13.16 6.85 -14.55
N HIS A 437 -13.63 7.02 -15.77
CA HIS A 437 -14.35 5.95 -16.49
C HIS A 437 -13.40 4.84 -16.93
N GLY A 438 -13.88 3.59 -16.93
CA GLY A 438 -13.19 2.48 -17.58
C GLY A 438 -13.23 2.60 -19.10
N GLY A 439 -12.21 2.08 -19.78
CA GLY A 439 -12.10 2.08 -21.24
C GLY A 439 -12.96 1.00 -21.90
N GLY A 440 -13.33 1.21 -23.15
CA GLY A 440 -14.10 0.23 -23.94
C GLY A 440 -13.29 -1.02 -24.28
N ALA A 441 -13.98 -2.15 -24.37
CA ALA A 441 -13.42 -3.43 -24.82
C ALA A 441 -13.03 -3.43 -26.30
N GLY A 442 -12.27 -4.46 -26.69
CA GLY A 442 -12.06 -4.81 -28.09
C GLY A 442 -13.36 -5.23 -28.77
N LEU A 443 -13.50 -4.89 -30.05
CA LEU A 443 -14.68 -5.16 -30.86
C LEU A 443 -15.00 -6.67 -30.89
N LEU A 444 -14.02 -7.54 -31.18
CA LEU A 444 -14.29 -8.97 -31.35
C LEU A 444 -14.17 -9.76 -30.06
N TYR A 445 -13.16 -9.46 -29.25
CA TYR A 445 -12.89 -10.17 -28.01
C TYR A 445 -12.20 -9.28 -26.97
N GLY A 446 -12.71 -9.30 -25.75
CA GLY A 446 -12.14 -8.64 -24.59
C GLY A 446 -13.20 -7.98 -23.73
N GLY A 447 -12.89 -7.73 -22.45
CA GLY A 447 -13.79 -7.10 -21.50
C GLY A 447 -13.63 -5.58 -21.43
N GLY A 448 -14.67 -4.90 -20.94
CA GLY A 448 -14.58 -3.48 -20.61
C GLY A 448 -13.69 -3.24 -19.40
N GLY A 449 -13.10 -2.05 -19.30
CA GLY A 449 -12.31 -1.66 -18.14
C GLY A 449 -13.19 -1.27 -16.95
N ASP A 450 -12.69 -1.48 -15.74
CA ASP A 450 -13.40 -1.07 -14.52
C ASP A 450 -13.44 0.45 -14.36
N GLY A 451 -14.48 0.98 -13.75
CA GLY A 451 -14.56 2.37 -13.33
C GLY A 451 -13.74 2.64 -12.07
N GLY A 452 -13.09 3.80 -11.99
CA GLY A 452 -12.32 4.21 -10.83
C GLY A 452 -13.20 4.61 -9.65
N ALA A 453 -12.74 4.41 -8.43
CA ALA A 453 -13.46 4.87 -7.23
C ALA A 453 -13.45 6.41 -7.11
N GLY A 454 -14.51 6.99 -6.55
CA GLY A 454 -14.55 8.41 -6.17
C GLY A 454 -13.74 8.69 -4.90
N GLY A 455 -13.16 9.88 -4.81
CA GLY A 455 -12.40 10.32 -3.63
C GLY A 455 -13.30 10.67 -2.45
N THR A 456 -12.76 10.61 -1.23
CA THR A 456 -13.51 10.99 -0.03
C THR A 456 -13.70 12.50 0.06
N GLY A 457 -14.79 12.96 0.68
CA GLY A 457 -14.99 14.36 0.98
C GLY A 457 -14.13 14.82 2.15
N GLY A 458 -13.64 16.05 2.10
CA GLY A 458 -12.82 16.65 3.14
C GLY A 458 -13.59 16.86 4.44
N ALA A 459 -12.95 16.57 5.57
CA ALA A 459 -13.54 16.83 6.89
C ALA A 459 -13.63 18.33 7.18
N THR A 460 -14.47 18.73 8.14
CA THR A 460 -14.51 20.11 8.64
C THR A 460 -14.66 20.20 10.17
N ALA A 461 -14.12 21.27 10.75
CA ALA A 461 -14.32 21.65 12.15
C ALA A 461 -15.10 22.98 12.30
N ALA A 462 -15.63 23.52 11.20
CA ALA A 462 -16.27 24.83 11.19
C ALA A 462 -17.75 24.75 11.62
N ASN A 463 -18.18 25.65 12.51
CA ASN A 463 -19.54 25.69 13.01
C ASN A 463 -20.58 25.97 11.91
N ASN A 464 -21.72 25.27 11.98
CA ASN A 464 -22.87 25.31 11.08
C ASN A 464 -22.53 25.02 9.60
N THR A 465 -21.50 24.21 9.35
CA THR A 465 -21.10 23.78 8.00
C THR A 465 -21.23 22.27 7.83
N ALA A 466 -21.11 21.81 6.58
CA ALA A 466 -21.08 20.38 6.28
C ALA A 466 -19.68 19.95 5.89
N GLY A 467 -19.33 18.71 6.23
CA GLY A 467 -18.21 18.03 5.58
C GLY A 467 -18.40 17.99 4.07
N GLY A 468 -17.29 17.85 3.33
CA GLY A 468 -17.35 17.79 1.88
C GLY A 468 -18.12 16.56 1.40
N PRO A 469 -18.90 16.63 0.32
CA PRO A 469 -19.46 15.45 -0.31
C PRO A 469 -18.34 14.54 -0.85
N GLY A 470 -18.58 13.23 -0.83
CA GLY A 470 -17.73 12.26 -1.52
C GLY A 470 -17.86 12.39 -3.04
N GLY A 471 -16.79 12.05 -3.76
CA GLY A 471 -16.77 12.04 -5.22
C GLY A 471 -17.54 10.84 -5.79
N SER A 472 -18.12 10.99 -6.98
CA SER A 472 -18.79 9.87 -7.65
C SER A 472 -17.79 8.82 -8.15
N GLY A 473 -18.16 7.54 -8.12
CA GLY A 473 -17.44 6.47 -8.82
C GLY A 473 -17.58 6.59 -10.34
N GLY A 474 -16.57 6.15 -11.07
CA GLY A 474 -16.56 6.12 -12.53
C GLY A 474 -17.42 4.98 -13.07
N ALA A 475 -18.12 5.21 -14.18
CA ALA A 475 -18.75 4.12 -14.93
C ALA A 475 -17.69 3.18 -15.54
N ALA A 476 -18.02 1.91 -15.62
CA ALA A 476 -17.20 0.92 -16.32
C ALA A 476 -17.31 1.04 -17.85
N GLY A 477 -16.38 0.40 -18.55
CA GLY A 477 -16.45 0.19 -19.98
C GLY A 477 -17.33 -1.01 -20.36
N GLN A 478 -17.86 -0.98 -21.57
CA GLN A 478 -18.71 -2.06 -22.09
C GLN A 478 -17.88 -3.11 -22.83
N GLY A 479 -18.34 -4.37 -22.83
CA GLY A 479 -17.98 -5.39 -23.81
C GLY A 479 -18.62 -5.09 -25.19
N PHE A 480 -18.14 -5.76 -26.26
CA PHE A 480 -18.71 -5.58 -27.61
C PHE A 480 -19.24 -6.88 -28.24
N VAL A 481 -18.44 -7.75 -28.89
CA VAL A 481 -18.94 -9.06 -29.39
C VAL A 481 -18.79 -10.17 -28.36
N ILE A 482 -17.55 -10.43 -27.91
CA ILE A 482 -17.22 -11.41 -26.88
C ILE A 482 -16.47 -10.72 -25.75
N GLY A 483 -16.97 -10.81 -24.53
CA GLY A 483 -16.29 -10.35 -23.33
C GLY A 483 -17.21 -9.64 -22.36
N ASN A 484 -16.81 -9.61 -21.10
CA ASN A 484 -17.62 -9.09 -20.01
C ASN A 484 -17.59 -7.56 -19.96
N GLY A 485 -18.62 -6.93 -19.43
CA GLY A 485 -18.56 -5.52 -19.06
C GLY A 485 -17.69 -5.32 -17.81
N GLY A 486 -17.11 -4.13 -17.66
CA GLY A 486 -16.31 -3.79 -16.49
C GLY A 486 -17.17 -3.54 -15.24
N HIS A 487 -16.55 -3.52 -14.07
CA HIS A 487 -17.21 -3.18 -12.81
C HIS A 487 -17.30 -1.66 -12.62
N GLY A 488 -18.44 -1.17 -12.12
CA GLY A 488 -18.61 0.24 -11.77
C GLY A 488 -17.77 0.63 -10.56
N GLY A 489 -17.20 1.84 -10.58
CA GLY A 489 -16.39 2.35 -9.48
C GLY A 489 -17.23 2.67 -8.24
N ALA A 490 -16.68 2.44 -7.04
CA ALA A 490 -17.34 2.84 -5.81
C ALA A 490 -17.42 4.37 -5.66
N GLY A 491 -18.49 4.87 -5.05
CA GLY A 491 -18.61 6.26 -4.65
C GLY A 491 -17.77 6.55 -3.40
N GLY A 492 -17.20 7.75 -3.32
CA GLY A 492 -16.38 8.18 -2.18
C GLY A 492 -17.23 8.47 -0.94
N ALA A 493 -16.66 8.29 0.25
CA ALA A 493 -17.34 8.66 1.49
C ALA A 493 -17.47 10.18 1.64
N GLY A 494 -18.54 10.65 2.29
CA GLY A 494 -18.68 12.05 2.69
C GLY A 494 -17.76 12.39 3.87
N GLY A 495 -17.27 13.63 3.89
CA GLY A 495 -16.38 14.14 4.93
C GLY A 495 -17.09 14.28 6.28
N ALA A 496 -16.37 13.99 7.36
CA ALA A 496 -16.89 14.15 8.71
C ALA A 496 -16.86 15.61 9.19
N HIS A 497 -17.71 15.92 10.16
CA HIS A 497 -17.65 17.13 10.97
C HIS A 497 -17.18 16.76 12.38
N SER A 498 -16.10 17.38 12.87
CA SER A 498 -15.38 16.88 14.07
C SER A 498 -15.48 17.76 15.32
N LEU A 499 -15.88 19.03 15.20
CA LEU A 499 -15.93 20.00 16.31
C LEU A 499 -17.04 21.04 16.11
N GLY A 500 -17.88 21.25 17.12
CA GLY A 500 -18.95 22.26 17.09
C GLY A 500 -20.31 21.70 16.64
N ASN A 501 -21.14 22.53 16.01
CA ASN A 501 -22.39 22.06 15.39
C ASN A 501 -22.18 21.95 13.90
N GLY A 502 -22.45 20.81 13.26
CA GLY A 502 -22.41 20.75 11.81
C GLY A 502 -22.66 19.37 11.22
N ASN A 503 -23.05 19.36 9.95
CA ASN A 503 -23.53 18.17 9.30
C ASN A 503 -22.38 17.35 8.71
N GLY A 504 -22.56 16.04 8.62
CA GLY A 504 -21.70 15.22 7.78
C GLY A 504 -21.91 15.49 6.29
N GLY A 505 -20.86 15.29 5.49
CA GLY A 505 -20.96 15.33 4.03
C GLY A 505 -21.75 14.15 3.49
N VAL A 506 -22.44 14.32 2.36
CA VAL A 506 -23.12 13.20 1.69
C VAL A 506 -22.11 12.26 1.03
N GLY A 507 -22.43 10.98 0.95
CA GLY A 507 -21.67 10.03 0.15
C GLY A 507 -21.74 10.35 -1.35
N GLY A 508 -20.73 9.91 -2.09
CA GLY A 508 -20.69 10.01 -3.55
C GLY A 508 -21.46 8.88 -4.23
N ALA A 509 -22.11 9.18 -5.35
CA ALA A 509 -22.82 8.17 -6.14
C ALA A 509 -21.87 7.11 -6.69
N ALA A 510 -22.33 5.86 -6.78
CA ALA A 510 -21.57 4.80 -7.42
C ALA A 510 -21.58 4.88 -8.95
N GLY A 511 -20.57 4.28 -9.57
CA GLY A 511 -20.50 4.03 -11.00
C GLY A 511 -21.35 2.84 -11.43
N ARG A 512 -21.87 2.88 -12.65
CA ARG A 512 -22.59 1.75 -13.26
C ARG A 512 -21.62 0.69 -13.76
N GLY A 513 -22.00 -0.57 -13.61
CA GLY A 513 -21.34 -1.69 -14.28
C GLY A 513 -21.58 -1.63 -15.79
N GLY A 514 -20.63 -2.18 -16.55
CA GLY A 514 -20.70 -2.15 -18.00
C GLY A 514 -21.46 -3.32 -18.57
N ASP A 515 -22.02 -3.16 -19.77
CA ASP A 515 -22.76 -4.23 -20.43
C ASP A 515 -21.80 -5.29 -20.98
N GLY A 516 -22.22 -6.55 -20.95
CA GLY A 516 -21.53 -7.66 -21.58
C GLY A 516 -21.67 -7.67 -23.11
N GLY A 517 -20.75 -8.36 -23.78
CA GLY A 517 -20.75 -8.48 -25.24
C GLY A 517 -22.04 -9.08 -25.80
N VAL A 518 -22.37 -8.70 -27.05
CA VAL A 518 -23.64 -9.06 -27.69
C VAL A 518 -23.82 -10.57 -27.82
N LEU A 519 -22.75 -11.33 -28.11
CA LEU A 519 -22.83 -12.77 -28.30
C LEU A 519 -22.54 -13.54 -27.02
N PHE A 520 -21.43 -13.20 -26.38
CA PHE A 520 -20.98 -13.85 -25.14
C PHE A 520 -20.38 -12.81 -24.20
N GLY A 521 -20.83 -12.75 -22.96
CA GLY A 521 -20.24 -11.89 -21.94
C GLY A 521 -21.22 -11.59 -20.83
N ASP A 522 -20.72 -11.61 -19.60
CA ASP A 522 -21.46 -11.20 -18.42
C ASP A 522 -21.49 -9.67 -18.33
N GLY A 523 -22.58 -9.12 -17.82
CA GLY A 523 -22.64 -7.73 -17.40
C GLY A 523 -21.78 -7.52 -16.15
N GLY A 524 -21.09 -6.38 -16.09
CA GLY A 524 -20.28 -6.01 -14.95
C GLY A 524 -21.11 -5.56 -13.76
N THR A 525 -20.60 -5.73 -12.54
CA THR A 525 -21.33 -5.31 -11.34
C THR A 525 -21.34 -3.79 -11.18
N GLY A 526 -22.40 -3.24 -10.59
CA GLY A 526 -22.43 -1.84 -10.19
C GLY A 526 -21.51 -1.55 -9.00
N GLY A 527 -21.06 -0.30 -8.87
CA GLY A 527 -20.22 0.13 -7.76
C GLY A 527 -20.99 0.29 -6.46
N ALA A 528 -20.29 0.21 -5.32
CA ALA A 528 -20.88 0.53 -4.02
C ALA A 528 -21.12 2.04 -3.86
N GLY A 529 -22.26 2.44 -3.32
CA GLY A 529 -22.55 3.83 -2.98
C GLY A 529 -21.67 4.33 -1.84
N GLY A 530 -21.28 5.60 -1.88
CA GLY A 530 -20.45 6.22 -0.85
C GLY A 530 -21.20 6.35 0.48
N ALA A 531 -20.51 6.09 1.59
CA ALA A 531 -21.08 6.32 2.92
C ALA A 531 -21.20 7.82 3.22
N GLY A 532 -22.22 8.21 3.98
CA GLY A 532 -22.33 9.58 4.51
C GLY A 532 -21.34 9.84 5.65
N GLY A 533 -20.85 11.07 5.74
CA GLY A 533 -19.96 11.51 6.81
C GLY A 533 -20.67 11.69 8.14
N ALA A 534 -19.94 11.62 9.25
CA ALA A 534 -20.50 11.91 10.57
C ALA A 534 -20.76 13.42 10.76
N GLY A 535 -21.87 13.78 11.39
CA GLY A 535 -22.13 15.12 11.92
C GLY A 535 -21.67 15.26 13.37
N SER A 536 -21.66 16.49 13.90
CA SER A 536 -21.35 16.74 15.32
C SER A 536 -22.25 17.82 15.94
N GLY A 537 -22.33 17.82 17.26
CA GLY A 537 -23.21 18.73 18.03
C GLY A 537 -24.70 18.51 17.70
N THR A 538 -25.35 19.56 17.20
CA THR A 538 -26.74 19.49 16.70
C THR A 538 -26.86 19.09 15.22
N GLY A 539 -25.73 18.84 14.54
CA GLY A 539 -25.72 18.59 13.12
C GLY A 539 -26.04 17.13 12.76
N ASN A 540 -26.69 16.96 11.62
CA ASN A 540 -27.13 15.66 11.13
C ASN A 540 -25.98 14.90 10.48
N GLY A 541 -26.06 13.57 10.48
CA GLY A 541 -25.19 12.75 9.66
C GLY A 541 -25.48 12.95 8.18
N GLY A 542 -24.45 12.80 7.35
CA GLY A 542 -24.61 12.84 5.91
C GLY A 542 -25.37 11.62 5.39
N ASN A 543 -26.15 11.77 4.33
CA ASN A 543 -26.80 10.62 3.71
C ASN A 543 -25.77 9.77 2.95
N GLY A 544 -25.95 8.45 2.98
CA GLY A 544 -25.28 7.55 2.04
C GLY A 544 -25.88 7.68 0.65
N ALA A 545 -25.08 7.35 -0.37
CA ALA A 545 -25.51 7.41 -1.76
C ALA A 545 -25.99 6.06 -2.27
N ASP A 546 -26.78 6.07 -3.35
CA ASP A 546 -27.25 4.84 -3.97
C ASP A 546 -26.11 4.05 -4.61
N GLY A 547 -26.27 2.72 -4.61
CA GLY A 547 -25.41 1.80 -5.34
C GLY A 547 -25.62 1.87 -6.85
N GLY A 548 -24.59 1.48 -7.60
CA GLY A 548 -24.60 1.54 -9.06
C GLY A 548 -25.43 0.41 -9.65
N SER A 549 -26.06 0.63 -10.79
CA SER A 549 -26.70 -0.46 -11.51
C SER A 549 -25.66 -1.45 -12.04
N GLY A 550 -25.98 -2.75 -12.02
CA GLY A 550 -25.26 -3.75 -12.80
C GLY A 550 -25.46 -3.54 -14.31
N GLY A 551 -24.52 -4.02 -15.11
CA GLY A 551 -24.62 -3.99 -16.57
C GLY A 551 -25.42 -5.17 -17.11
N ASP A 552 -26.01 -4.99 -18.29
CA ASP A 552 -26.83 -6.00 -18.95
C ASP A 552 -25.98 -7.06 -19.64
N ALA A 553 -26.49 -8.29 -19.75
CA ALA A 553 -25.97 -9.29 -20.69
C ALA A 553 -26.95 -9.47 -21.86
N ASN A 554 -26.45 -9.90 -23.03
CA ASN A 554 -27.22 -9.92 -24.27
C ASN A 554 -27.73 -11.32 -24.69
N ILE A 555 -26.91 -12.15 -25.33
CA ILE A 555 -27.33 -13.50 -25.77
C ILE A 555 -26.90 -14.56 -24.75
N ILE A 556 -25.59 -14.75 -24.58
CA ILE A 556 -25.01 -15.72 -23.63
C ILE A 556 -24.25 -14.94 -22.56
N GLY A 557 -24.69 -15.01 -21.31
CA GLY A 557 -24.04 -14.33 -20.20
C GLY A 557 -25.04 -13.90 -19.13
N ASN A 558 -24.56 -13.75 -17.92
CA ASN A 558 -25.35 -13.32 -16.77
C ASN A 558 -25.35 -11.79 -16.66
N GLY A 559 -26.48 -11.21 -16.26
CA GLY A 559 -26.54 -9.80 -15.91
C GLY A 559 -25.69 -9.50 -14.66
N GLY A 560 -25.10 -8.31 -14.62
CA GLY A 560 -24.27 -7.89 -13.49
C GLY A 560 -25.10 -7.60 -12.24
N ASN A 561 -24.53 -7.86 -11.07
CA ASN A 561 -25.19 -7.49 -9.80
C ASN A 561 -25.24 -5.97 -9.62
N GLY A 562 -26.32 -5.47 -9.03
CA GLY A 562 -26.37 -4.09 -8.55
C GLY A 562 -25.42 -3.90 -7.37
N GLY A 563 -24.77 -2.74 -7.31
CA GLY A 563 -23.88 -2.41 -6.21
C GLY A 563 -24.65 -2.07 -4.93
N PRO A 564 -24.09 -2.30 -3.73
CA PRO A 564 -24.76 -1.96 -2.48
C PRO A 564 -24.87 -0.44 -2.30
N GLY A 565 -25.92 0.01 -1.61
CA GLY A 565 -26.07 1.41 -1.19
C GLY A 565 -25.11 1.79 -0.08
N GLY A 566 -24.71 3.05 -0.04
CA GLY A 566 -23.84 3.59 1.00
C GLY A 566 -24.57 3.75 2.33
N ALA A 567 -23.88 3.48 3.43
CA ALA A 567 -24.43 3.70 4.76
C ALA A 567 -24.65 5.20 5.04
N GLY A 568 -25.66 5.54 5.82
CA GLY A 568 -25.81 6.88 6.37
C GLY A 568 -24.72 7.20 7.40
N GLY A 569 -24.37 8.46 7.55
CA GLY A 569 -23.44 8.94 8.56
C GLY A 569 -24.10 9.13 9.92
N ALA A 570 -23.34 8.98 11.00
CA ALA A 570 -23.84 9.24 12.35
C ALA A 570 -24.20 10.72 12.54
N GLY A 571 -25.32 11.01 13.22
CA GLY A 571 -25.64 12.37 13.67
C GLY A 571 -24.82 12.77 14.90
N GLY A 572 -24.74 14.08 15.16
CA GLY A 572 -24.23 14.58 16.43
C GLY A 572 -25.14 14.24 17.61
N ALA A 573 -24.78 14.67 18.83
CA ALA A 573 -25.49 14.36 20.08
C ALA A 573 -27.01 14.59 20.04
N THR A 574 -27.48 15.56 19.24
CA THR A 574 -28.93 15.82 19.02
C THR A 574 -29.31 15.82 17.54
N GLY A 575 -28.36 15.57 16.65
CA GLY A 575 -28.60 15.54 15.20
C GLY A 575 -29.16 14.19 14.76
N THR A 576 -29.96 14.18 13.70
CA THR A 576 -30.47 12.93 13.14
C THR A 576 -29.36 12.19 12.41
N ALA A 577 -29.40 10.87 12.48
CA ALA A 577 -28.64 10.02 11.57
C ALA A 577 -28.96 10.34 10.10
N GLY A 578 -27.95 10.18 9.23
CA GLY A 578 -28.16 10.18 7.80
C GLY A 578 -28.90 8.94 7.33
N THR A 579 -29.66 9.08 6.25
CA THR A 579 -30.30 7.92 5.61
C THR A 579 -29.27 7.11 4.84
N GLY A 580 -29.43 5.78 4.81
CA GLY A 580 -28.68 4.95 3.85
C GLY A 580 -29.16 5.17 2.42
N GLY A 581 -28.30 4.90 1.45
CA GLY A 581 -28.65 4.87 0.04
C GLY A 581 -29.35 3.58 -0.35
N GLN A 582 -30.08 3.59 -1.45
CA GLN A 582 -30.68 2.38 -2.01
C GLN A 582 -29.61 1.49 -2.64
N GLY A 583 -29.89 0.19 -2.72
CA GLY A 583 -29.11 -0.72 -3.54
C GLY A 583 -29.30 -0.43 -5.03
N GLY A 584 -28.28 -0.69 -5.82
CA GLY A 584 -28.35 -0.55 -7.27
C GLY A 584 -29.23 -1.61 -7.92
N GLU A 585 -29.81 -1.26 -9.06
CA GLU A 585 -30.61 -2.20 -9.85
C GLU A 585 -29.73 -3.32 -10.45
N PRO A 586 -30.23 -4.56 -10.53
CA PRO A 586 -29.53 -5.64 -11.23
C PRO A 586 -29.53 -5.43 -12.74
N GLY A 587 -28.49 -5.94 -13.39
CA GLY A 587 -28.44 -6.09 -14.83
C GLY A 587 -29.36 -7.21 -15.33
N THR A 588 -29.91 -7.03 -16.52
CA THR A 588 -30.76 -8.01 -17.18
C THR A 588 -29.94 -9.20 -17.70
N ALA A 589 -30.57 -10.37 -17.68
CA ALA A 589 -29.97 -11.60 -18.16
C ALA A 589 -29.88 -11.61 -19.68
N GLY A 590 -28.83 -12.26 -20.21
CA GLY A 590 -28.87 -12.68 -21.60
C GLY A 590 -29.93 -13.76 -21.83
N ALA A 591 -30.29 -14.00 -23.09
CA ALA A 591 -31.28 -15.02 -23.48
C ALA A 591 -31.04 -16.43 -22.88
N PHE A 592 -29.78 -16.76 -22.56
CA PHE A 592 -29.37 -18.03 -21.96
C PHE A 592 -28.72 -17.90 -20.56
N GLY A 593 -28.72 -16.71 -19.96
CA GLY A 593 -28.08 -16.45 -18.67
C GLY A 593 -29.05 -16.22 -17.53
N LYS A 594 -28.50 -15.92 -16.35
CA LYS A 594 -29.26 -15.45 -15.18
C LYS A 594 -29.19 -13.92 -15.07
N GLY A 595 -30.24 -13.32 -14.53
CA GLY A 595 -30.20 -11.88 -14.20
C GLY A 595 -29.30 -11.64 -13.00
N GLY A 596 -28.83 -10.41 -12.87
CA GLY A 596 -28.12 -9.98 -11.68
C GLY A 596 -29.03 -9.95 -10.45
N VAL A 597 -28.41 -9.80 -9.28
CA VAL A 597 -29.11 -9.58 -8.02
C VAL A 597 -29.08 -8.08 -7.68
N PRO A 598 -30.19 -7.47 -7.20
CA PRO A 598 -30.18 -6.10 -6.72
C PRO A 598 -29.18 -5.91 -5.59
N GLY A 599 -28.59 -4.73 -5.51
CA GLY A 599 -27.72 -4.37 -4.40
C GLY A 599 -28.46 -4.33 -3.08
N ALA A 600 -27.77 -4.61 -1.98
CA ALA A 600 -28.32 -4.38 -0.66
C ALA A 600 -28.46 -2.86 -0.40
N PRO A 601 -29.56 -2.37 0.19
CA PRO A 601 -29.65 -1.01 0.68
C PRO A 601 -28.59 -0.72 1.76
N GLY A 602 -28.10 0.50 1.80
CA GLY A 602 -27.20 0.97 2.83
C GLY A 602 -27.89 1.08 4.18
N ALA A 603 -27.18 0.73 5.26
CA ALA A 603 -27.70 0.89 6.61
C ALA A 603 -27.87 2.38 6.95
N ALA A 604 -29.02 2.78 7.51
CA ALA A 604 -29.13 4.08 8.15
C ALA A 604 -28.22 4.13 9.39
N ALA A 605 -27.62 5.28 9.70
CA ALA A 605 -26.84 5.37 10.93
C ALA A 605 -27.76 5.25 12.16
N VAL A 606 -27.25 4.65 13.23
CA VAL A 606 -27.98 4.52 14.49
C VAL A 606 -27.55 5.68 15.39
N SER A 607 -28.44 6.66 15.60
CA SER A 607 -28.21 7.75 16.57
C SER A 607 -28.86 7.40 17.92
N PHE A 608 -28.06 7.11 18.94
CA PHE A 608 -28.53 7.02 20.32
C PHE A 608 -28.63 8.42 20.93
N ALA A 609 -29.67 9.16 20.58
CA ALA A 609 -29.94 10.45 21.21
C ALA A 609 -30.32 10.24 22.70
N GLY A 610 -29.43 10.66 23.62
CA GLY A 610 -29.82 11.01 24.99
C GLY A 610 -29.84 9.93 26.07
N ALA A 611 -28.97 8.92 26.05
CA ALA A 611 -28.84 7.97 27.17
C ALA A 611 -27.62 8.27 28.04
N ALA A 612 -27.68 9.35 28.84
CA ALA A 612 -26.72 9.58 29.91
C ALA A 612 -27.14 8.84 31.20
N SER A 613 -26.24 7.95 31.63
CA SER A 613 -25.83 7.60 33.00
C SER A 613 -26.70 6.89 34.05
N ASP A 614 -28.04 6.79 34.00
CA ASP A 614 -28.78 6.25 35.19
C ASP A 614 -29.85 5.17 34.95
N LEU A 615 -29.77 4.37 33.87
CA LEU A 615 -30.69 3.23 33.67
C LEU A 615 -30.00 1.86 33.79
N PRO A 616 -30.52 0.91 34.61
CA PRO A 616 -29.93 -0.42 34.85
C PRO A 616 -29.96 -1.39 33.64
N ILE A 617 -30.33 -0.90 32.44
CA ILE A 617 -30.38 -1.65 31.18
C ILE A 617 -28.99 -1.71 30.50
N PHE A 618 -28.05 -0.82 30.86
CA PHE A 618 -26.72 -0.74 30.24
C PHE A 618 -25.61 -1.54 30.95
N GLY A 619 -25.87 -2.11 32.13
CA GLY A 619 -24.87 -2.86 32.91
C GLY A 619 -24.11 -3.93 32.11
N PRO A 620 -24.80 -4.79 31.33
CA PRO A 620 -24.15 -5.78 30.46
C PRO A 620 -23.24 -5.18 29.36
N TYR A 621 -23.62 -4.04 28.80
CA TYR A 621 -22.83 -3.33 27.77
C TYR A 621 -21.62 -2.61 28.39
N GLN A 622 -21.77 -2.10 29.61
CA GLN A 622 -20.69 -1.53 30.39
C GLN A 622 -19.66 -2.62 30.76
N HIS A 623 -20.09 -3.79 31.24
CA HIS A 623 -19.21 -4.92 31.52
C HIS A 623 -18.49 -5.42 30.26
N LEU A 624 -19.17 -5.47 29.11
CA LEU A 624 -18.55 -5.77 27.84
C LEU A 624 -17.43 -4.77 27.51
N PHE A 625 -17.71 -3.48 27.61
CA PHE A 625 -16.74 -2.43 27.30
C PHE A 625 -15.53 -2.46 28.26
N GLU A 626 -15.77 -2.56 29.56
CA GLU A 626 -14.73 -2.62 30.60
C GLU A 626 -13.82 -3.84 30.43
N ASN A 627 -14.38 -5.03 30.18
CA ASN A 627 -13.59 -6.25 29.95
C ASN A 627 -12.79 -6.17 28.65
N THR A 628 -13.40 -5.64 27.58
CA THR A 628 -12.75 -5.50 26.27
C THR A 628 -11.57 -4.54 26.36
N VAL A 629 -11.75 -3.37 26.97
CA VAL A 629 -10.68 -2.38 27.17
C VAL A 629 -9.57 -2.95 28.05
N THR A 630 -9.91 -3.64 29.15
CA THR A 630 -8.93 -4.27 30.05
C THR A 630 -8.09 -5.33 29.32
N ASN A 631 -8.72 -6.19 28.53
CA ASN A 631 -8.05 -7.23 27.76
C ASN A 631 -7.17 -6.65 26.63
N LEU A 632 -7.64 -5.62 25.94
CA LEU A 632 -6.87 -4.89 24.92
C LEU A 632 -5.65 -4.16 25.51
N GLN A 633 -5.80 -3.55 26.69
CA GLN A 633 -4.68 -2.94 27.41
C GLN A 633 -3.65 -3.99 27.84
N GLY A 634 -4.10 -5.18 28.26
CA GLY A 634 -3.23 -6.34 28.54
C GLY A 634 -2.45 -6.81 27.31
N ILE A 635 -3.10 -6.88 26.15
CA ILE A 635 -2.45 -7.20 24.86
C ILE A 635 -1.43 -6.11 24.47
N GLY A 636 -1.80 -4.84 24.61
CA GLY A 636 -0.91 -3.70 24.36
C GLY A 636 0.33 -3.69 25.26
N ALA A 637 0.17 -4.04 26.54
CA ALA A 637 1.28 -4.18 27.47
C ALA A 637 2.20 -5.36 27.11
N ALA A 638 1.64 -6.50 26.66
CA ALA A 638 2.42 -7.65 26.20
C ALA A 638 3.23 -7.35 24.92
N LEU A 639 2.65 -6.62 23.98
CA LEU A 639 3.33 -6.13 22.77
C LEU A 639 4.45 -5.13 23.10
N GLY A 640 4.23 -4.24 24.08
CA GLY A 640 5.25 -3.30 24.56
C GLY A 640 6.41 -3.97 25.30
N ALA A 641 6.17 -5.08 25.99
CA ALA A 641 7.18 -5.83 26.74
C ALA A 641 8.09 -6.71 25.87
N ASN A 642 7.66 -7.08 24.66
CA ASN A 642 8.44 -7.92 23.74
C ASN A 642 8.23 -7.52 22.26
N PRO A 643 8.84 -6.39 21.80
CA PRO A 643 8.67 -5.89 20.42
C PRO A 643 9.42 -6.73 19.35
N ALA A 644 10.25 -7.69 19.77
CA ALA A 644 11.23 -8.37 18.92
C ALA A 644 10.67 -9.29 17.81
N PRO A 645 9.64 -10.15 18.02
CA PRO A 645 9.25 -11.12 16.99
C PRO A 645 8.49 -10.48 15.82
N LEU A 646 7.80 -9.36 16.06
CA LEU A 646 7.12 -8.62 15.00
C LEU A 646 8.12 -7.80 14.18
N LEU A 647 9.07 -7.11 14.80
CA LEU A 647 9.97 -6.21 14.05
C LEU A 647 10.93 -6.97 13.12
N GLN A 648 11.46 -8.13 13.52
CA GLN A 648 12.39 -8.90 12.67
C GLN A 648 11.68 -9.69 11.56
N GLN A 649 10.47 -10.22 11.81
CA GLN A 649 9.66 -10.87 10.78
C GLN A 649 8.98 -9.85 9.85
N PHE A 650 8.63 -8.65 10.36
CA PHE A 650 8.14 -7.52 9.57
C PHE A 650 9.23 -6.96 8.65
N LEU A 651 10.49 -6.93 9.11
CA LEU A 651 11.62 -6.51 8.27
C LEU A 651 12.07 -7.58 7.26
N THR A 652 11.66 -8.85 7.44
CA THR A 652 12.06 -9.95 6.53
C THR A 652 10.94 -10.39 5.57
N ASN A 653 9.66 -10.16 5.89
CA ASN A 653 8.51 -10.55 5.06
C ASN A 653 7.63 -9.34 4.68
N GLN A 654 8.25 -8.26 4.16
CA GLN A 654 7.53 -7.06 3.72
C GLN A 654 6.49 -7.37 2.60
N PHE A 655 5.22 -7.13 2.94
CA PHE A 655 4.03 -6.89 2.09
C PHE A 655 2.99 -7.99 1.76
N GLY A 656 3.12 -9.24 2.20
CA GLY A 656 2.10 -10.28 1.88
C GLY A 656 1.06 -10.58 2.96
N TYR A 657 1.52 -11.21 4.06
CA TYR A 657 0.61 -11.94 4.96
C TYR A 657 -0.04 -11.09 6.06
N GLY A 658 0.60 -9.99 6.45
CA GLY A 658 0.04 -9.03 7.41
C GLY A 658 -1.21 -8.35 6.88
N SER A 659 -1.24 -8.01 5.58
CA SER A 659 -2.43 -7.40 4.97
C SER A 659 -3.58 -8.40 4.90
N LEU A 660 -3.36 -9.66 4.56
CA LEU A 660 -4.43 -10.66 4.48
C LEU A 660 -5.06 -11.00 5.83
N THR A 661 -4.28 -11.05 6.91
CA THR A 661 -4.80 -11.34 8.25
C THR A 661 -5.48 -10.11 8.86
N PHE A 662 -4.95 -8.91 8.60
CA PHE A 662 -5.53 -7.65 9.07
C PHE A 662 -6.78 -7.27 8.25
N THR A 663 -6.82 -7.57 6.95
CA THR A 663 -8.00 -7.43 6.08
C THR A 663 -9.06 -8.45 6.45
N ALA A 664 -8.72 -9.74 6.61
CA ALA A 664 -9.65 -10.77 7.12
C ALA A 664 -10.26 -10.42 8.49
N LEU A 665 -9.44 -9.88 9.40
CA LEU A 665 -9.91 -9.44 10.72
C LEU A 665 -10.74 -8.15 10.65
N THR A 666 -10.39 -7.22 9.77
CA THR A 666 -11.15 -5.97 9.56
C THR A 666 -12.49 -6.25 8.85
N ASP A 667 -12.51 -7.16 7.89
CA ASP A 667 -13.69 -7.59 7.14
C ASP A 667 -14.60 -8.45 8.03
N ALA A 668 -14.06 -9.38 8.82
CA ALA A 668 -14.82 -10.09 9.84
C ALA A 668 -15.42 -9.16 10.90
N THR A 669 -14.69 -8.11 11.31
CA THR A 669 -15.18 -7.11 12.27
C THR A 669 -16.25 -6.21 11.64
N ARG A 670 -16.11 -5.89 10.35
CA ARG A 670 -17.05 -5.10 9.56
C ARG A 670 -18.33 -5.87 9.28
N ASP A 671 -18.24 -7.13 8.88
CA ASP A 671 -19.39 -8.02 8.62
C ASP A 671 -20.11 -8.39 9.92
N PHE A 672 -19.37 -8.46 11.04
CA PHE A 672 -19.96 -8.60 12.37
C PHE A 672 -20.73 -7.35 12.77
N ALA A 673 -20.17 -6.16 12.51
CA ALA A 673 -20.84 -4.89 12.74
C ALA A 673 -22.08 -4.72 11.84
N ILE A 674 -22.04 -5.21 10.60
CA ILE A 674 -23.18 -5.23 9.67
C ILE A 674 -24.27 -6.20 10.17
N GLY A 675 -23.90 -7.40 10.61
CA GLY A 675 -24.83 -8.36 11.21
C GLY A 675 -25.47 -7.85 12.51
N LEU A 676 -24.68 -7.18 13.35
CA LEU A 676 -25.13 -6.55 14.61
C LEU A 676 -26.07 -5.36 14.35
N ALA A 677 -25.82 -4.57 13.29
CA ALA A 677 -26.71 -3.50 12.84
C ALA A 677 -28.06 -4.01 12.26
N GLY A 678 -28.15 -5.31 11.92
CA GLY A 678 -29.38 -5.97 11.46
C GLY A 678 -30.29 -6.52 12.58
N ILE A 679 -29.84 -6.49 13.84
CA ILE A 679 -30.61 -6.95 15.00
C ILE A 679 -31.80 -6.02 15.35
N PRO A 680 -31.65 -4.68 15.39
CA PRO A 680 -32.75 -3.78 15.76
C PRO A 680 -34.00 -3.87 14.87
N PRO A 681 -33.91 -3.95 13.52
CA PRO A 681 -35.08 -4.15 12.65
C PRO A 681 -35.77 -5.50 12.89
N SER A 682 -35.01 -6.56 13.16
CA SER A 682 -35.52 -7.92 13.36
C SER A 682 -36.21 -8.08 14.72
N LEU A 683 -35.72 -7.39 15.75
CA LEU A 683 -36.41 -7.25 17.03
C LEU A 683 -37.73 -6.47 16.87
N GLN A 684 -37.77 -5.46 16.01
CA GLN A 684 -38.99 -4.71 15.71
C GLN A 684 -40.07 -5.60 15.05
N THR A 685 -39.67 -6.49 14.14
CA THR A 685 -40.52 -7.55 13.55
C THR A 685 -41.00 -8.54 14.61
N ALA A 686 -40.13 -8.94 15.54
CA ALA A 686 -40.49 -9.84 16.63
C ALA A 686 -41.48 -9.19 17.62
N PHE A 687 -41.34 -7.89 17.90
CA PHE A 687 -42.29 -7.13 18.72
C PHE A 687 -43.66 -6.99 18.04
N GLN A 688 -43.70 -6.79 16.72
CA GLN A 688 -44.96 -6.74 15.96
C GLN A 688 -45.66 -8.09 15.93
N ALA A 689 -44.91 -9.19 15.77
CA ALA A 689 -45.46 -10.55 15.82
C ALA A 689 -45.99 -10.91 17.21
N LEU A 690 -45.28 -10.52 18.27
CA LEU A 690 -45.72 -10.74 19.65
C LEU A 690 -46.93 -9.87 20.02
N ALA A 691 -46.99 -8.61 19.57
CA ALA A 691 -48.14 -7.73 19.72
C ALA A 691 -49.37 -8.22 18.92
N ALA A 692 -49.16 -8.97 17.84
CA ALA A 692 -50.20 -9.60 17.03
C ALA A 692 -50.64 -10.99 17.57
N GLY A 693 -50.06 -11.47 18.67
CA GLY A 693 -50.38 -12.78 19.27
C GLY A 693 -49.78 -13.98 18.56
N ASP A 694 -48.75 -13.79 17.73
CA ASP A 694 -48.04 -14.87 17.03
C ASP A 694 -46.62 -15.05 17.58
N PRO A 695 -46.46 -15.83 18.67
CA PRO A 695 -45.16 -16.08 19.28
C PRO A 695 -44.22 -16.90 18.39
N SER A 696 -44.74 -17.62 17.39
CA SER A 696 -43.92 -18.44 16.49
C SER A 696 -43.12 -17.58 15.51
N LEU A 697 -43.78 -16.56 14.94
CA LEU A 697 -43.14 -15.56 14.10
C LEU A 697 -42.14 -14.70 14.89
N ALA A 698 -42.48 -14.33 16.13
CA ALA A 698 -41.57 -13.58 17.00
C ALA A 698 -40.28 -14.34 17.30
N VAL A 699 -40.38 -15.63 17.62
CA VAL A 699 -39.22 -16.48 17.90
C VAL A 699 -38.39 -16.73 16.64
N SER A 700 -39.02 -16.92 15.48
CA SER A 700 -38.30 -17.12 14.21
C SER A 700 -37.55 -15.87 13.73
N ALA A 701 -38.10 -14.67 13.92
CA ALA A 701 -37.46 -13.41 13.57
C ALA A 701 -36.24 -13.09 14.45
N VAL A 702 -36.31 -13.44 15.73
CA VAL A 702 -35.16 -13.36 16.65
C VAL A 702 -34.10 -14.41 16.28
N GLY A 703 -34.51 -15.63 15.92
CA GLY A 703 -33.61 -16.69 15.47
C GLY A 703 -32.84 -16.32 14.19
N ASP A 704 -33.53 -15.80 13.17
CA ASP A 704 -32.92 -15.38 11.90
C ASP A 704 -31.96 -14.20 12.06
N ALA A 705 -32.25 -13.27 12.98
CA ALA A 705 -31.38 -12.13 13.28
C ALA A 705 -30.05 -12.58 13.90
N LEU A 706 -30.10 -13.58 14.78
CA LEU A 706 -28.93 -14.11 15.47
C LEU A 706 -28.05 -14.97 14.55
N ILE A 707 -28.63 -15.69 13.59
CA ILE A 707 -27.90 -16.50 12.61
C ILE A 707 -27.16 -15.61 11.59
N LYS A 708 -27.78 -14.52 11.13
CA LYS A 708 -27.19 -13.59 10.15
C LYS A 708 -26.01 -12.76 10.66
N VAL A 709 -25.78 -12.71 11.98
CA VAL A 709 -24.59 -12.10 12.60
C VAL A 709 -23.32 -12.91 12.31
N PHE A 710 -23.48 -14.22 12.07
CA PHE A 710 -22.36 -15.15 11.93
C PHE A 710 -22.23 -15.75 10.53
N TYR A 711 -23.33 -15.75 9.76
CA TYR A 711 -23.41 -16.40 8.46
C TYR A 711 -24.36 -15.63 7.53
N THR A 712 -23.84 -15.12 6.41
CA THR A 712 -24.61 -14.31 5.45
C THR A 712 -24.86 -15.03 4.11
N GLY A 713 -24.14 -16.13 3.82
CA GLY A 713 -24.37 -16.97 2.64
C GLY A 713 -23.24 -17.97 2.34
N LEU A 714 -23.33 -18.62 1.17
CA LEU A 714 -22.31 -19.51 0.60
C LEU A 714 -22.05 -19.05 -0.84
N ASP A 715 -20.82 -18.65 -1.17
CA ASP A 715 -20.40 -18.47 -2.56
C ASP A 715 -19.83 -19.79 -3.09
N ALA A 716 -20.56 -20.37 -4.04
CA ALA A 716 -20.20 -21.61 -4.73
C ALA A 716 -19.96 -21.40 -6.24
N SER A 717 -19.70 -20.15 -6.66
CA SER A 717 -19.42 -19.79 -8.06
C SER A 717 -18.19 -20.51 -8.63
N ASN A 718 -17.27 -20.96 -7.76
CA ASN A 718 -16.14 -21.82 -8.09
C ASN A 718 -16.14 -23.10 -7.24
N LEU A 719 -16.42 -24.27 -7.84
CA LEU A 719 -16.48 -25.56 -7.14
C LEU A 719 -15.13 -26.04 -6.55
N SER A 720 -14.03 -25.35 -6.88
CA SER A 720 -12.68 -25.59 -6.34
C SER A 720 -12.37 -24.76 -5.09
N ASN A 721 -13.20 -23.75 -4.79
CA ASN A 721 -13.03 -22.86 -3.65
C ASN A 721 -14.42 -22.33 -3.19
N ILE A 722 -15.07 -23.09 -2.32
CA ILE A 722 -16.37 -22.74 -1.73
C ILE A 722 -16.12 -21.79 -0.56
N GLN A 723 -16.56 -20.54 -0.66
CA GLN A 723 -16.40 -19.54 0.40
C GLN A 723 -17.67 -19.44 1.25
N LEU A 724 -17.55 -19.63 2.56
CA LEU A 724 -18.59 -19.19 3.48
C LEU A 724 -18.57 -17.66 3.50
N LEU A 725 -19.72 -17.01 3.45
CA LEU A 725 -19.86 -15.56 3.54
C LEU A 725 -20.35 -15.18 4.94
N GLY A 726 -19.81 -14.09 5.49
CA GLY A 726 -20.06 -13.60 6.84
C GLY A 726 -18.85 -13.77 7.76
N THR A 727 -19.01 -13.43 9.04
CA THR A 727 -17.88 -13.32 10.00
C THR A 727 -17.07 -14.59 10.18
N ILE A 728 -17.71 -15.75 10.05
CA ILE A 728 -17.05 -17.06 10.07
C ILE A 728 -16.27 -17.32 8.77
N GLY A 729 -16.78 -16.82 7.64
CA GLY A 729 -16.17 -16.88 6.32
C GLY A 729 -14.90 -16.05 6.18
N ASP A 730 -14.92 -14.84 6.74
CA ASP A 730 -13.78 -13.91 6.69
C ASP A 730 -12.65 -14.32 7.64
N LEU A 731 -12.97 -15.07 8.71
CA LEU A 731 -11.98 -15.66 9.61
C LEU A 731 -11.35 -16.96 9.07
N LEU A 732 -11.85 -17.49 7.95
CA LEU A 732 -11.24 -18.59 7.21
C LEU A 732 -10.32 -18.00 6.13
N PRO A 733 -8.99 -17.92 6.33
CA PRO A 733 -8.10 -17.49 5.26
C PRO A 733 -8.27 -18.43 4.06
N PRO A 734 -8.28 -17.91 2.81
CA PRO A 734 -8.38 -18.75 1.63
C PRO A 734 -7.28 -19.82 1.66
N VAL A 735 -7.63 -21.04 1.26
CA VAL A 735 -6.78 -22.25 1.26
C VAL A 735 -5.61 -22.16 0.25
N SER A 736 -5.14 -20.95 -0.08
CA SER A 736 -4.08 -20.68 -1.06
C SER A 736 -2.72 -20.29 -0.45
N ILE A 737 -2.57 -20.32 0.88
CA ILE A 737 -1.26 -20.15 1.55
C ILE A 737 -0.15 -21.13 1.06
N PRO A 738 -0.43 -22.33 0.51
CA PRO A 738 0.64 -23.22 0.03
C PRO A 738 1.41 -22.78 -1.23
N GLY A 739 1.09 -21.65 -1.85
CA GLY A 739 1.79 -21.18 -3.07
C GLY A 739 3.15 -20.49 -2.84
N ASP A 740 3.29 -19.74 -1.74
CA ASP A 740 4.33 -18.68 -1.66
C ASP A 740 5.33 -18.83 -0.50
N ILE A 741 5.34 -19.96 0.24
CA ILE A 741 6.34 -20.24 1.30
C ILE A 741 7.15 -21.50 0.94
N ALA A 742 7.87 -21.46 -0.18
CA ALA A 742 8.59 -22.62 -0.70
C ALA A 742 10.03 -22.81 -0.15
N GLN A 743 10.51 -22.01 0.82
CA GLN A 743 11.90 -22.15 1.33
C GLN A 743 12.06 -22.52 2.81
N ASN A 744 11.02 -22.47 3.65
CA ASN A 744 11.07 -22.93 5.07
C ASN A 744 10.21 -24.18 5.33
N PHE A 745 9.78 -24.86 4.27
CA PHE A 745 8.71 -25.84 4.29
C PHE A 745 8.99 -27.04 5.22
N THR A 746 10.20 -27.57 5.32
CA THR A 746 10.44 -28.79 6.11
C THR A 746 10.32 -28.58 7.63
N ASN A 747 10.80 -27.46 8.17
CA ASN A 747 10.73 -27.14 9.60
C ASN A 747 9.35 -26.61 9.99
N VAL A 748 8.77 -25.75 9.15
CA VAL A 748 7.41 -25.23 9.32
C VAL A 748 6.39 -26.36 9.19
N LEU A 749 6.55 -27.29 8.23
CA LEU A 749 5.68 -28.46 8.07
C LEU A 749 5.72 -29.35 9.31
N GLN A 750 6.88 -29.58 9.93
CA GLN A 750 6.98 -30.36 11.16
C GLN A 750 6.29 -29.65 12.35
N THR A 751 6.41 -28.33 12.47
CA THR A 751 5.75 -27.54 13.53
C THR A 751 4.23 -27.41 13.34
N ILE A 752 3.73 -27.30 12.11
CA ILE A 752 2.29 -27.20 11.79
C ILE A 752 1.60 -28.56 11.55
N THR A 753 2.34 -29.67 11.53
CA THR A 753 1.76 -31.03 11.43
C THR A 753 1.96 -31.88 12.70
N ASP A 754 2.65 -31.35 13.72
CA ASP A 754 2.76 -32.01 15.03
C ASP A 754 1.41 -31.97 15.75
N THR A 755 0.66 -33.07 15.73
CA THR A 755 -0.61 -33.23 16.45
C THR A 755 -0.42 -33.91 17.80
N ASN A 756 0.82 -34.10 18.28
CA ASN A 756 1.07 -34.85 19.51
C ASN A 756 0.57 -34.10 20.75
N ILE A 757 0.05 -34.88 21.70
CA ILE A 757 -0.29 -34.44 23.05
C ILE A 757 0.71 -35.10 23.98
N SER A 758 1.55 -34.31 24.65
CA SER A 758 2.52 -34.80 25.64
C SER A 758 2.17 -34.29 27.02
N ALA A 759 1.76 -35.18 27.91
CA ALA A 759 1.50 -34.89 29.32
C ALA A 759 2.50 -35.64 30.21
N ASN A 760 3.30 -34.92 31.00
CA ASN A 760 4.26 -35.48 31.94
C ASN A 760 4.04 -34.87 33.32
N LEU A 761 3.38 -35.63 34.20
CA LEU A 761 3.01 -35.17 35.54
C LEU A 761 4.20 -35.19 36.52
N THR A 762 5.31 -35.88 36.19
CA THR A 762 6.56 -35.88 36.96
C THR A 762 7.33 -34.57 36.83
N THR A 763 7.22 -33.89 35.69
CA THR A 763 7.81 -32.56 35.43
C THR A 763 6.76 -31.44 35.45
N ALA A 764 5.53 -31.74 35.87
CA ALA A 764 4.38 -30.82 35.82
C ALA A 764 4.26 -30.10 34.47
N SER A 765 4.26 -30.85 33.36
CA SER A 765 4.19 -30.28 32.02
C SER A 765 3.10 -30.89 31.13
N MET A 766 2.44 -30.04 30.35
CA MET A 766 1.43 -30.43 29.36
C MET A 766 1.62 -29.59 28.10
N LYS A 767 1.92 -30.25 26.98
CA LYS A 767 2.16 -29.62 25.69
C LYS A 767 1.20 -30.18 24.64
N PHE A 768 0.53 -29.27 23.94
CA PHE A 768 -0.25 -29.56 22.75
C PHE A 768 0.56 -29.11 21.54
N GLY A 769 0.61 -29.95 20.51
CA GLY A 769 1.11 -29.54 19.20
C GLY A 769 0.31 -28.36 18.64
N LEU A 770 0.96 -27.53 17.81
CA LEU A 770 0.44 -26.23 17.39
C LEU A 770 -0.96 -26.27 16.74
N PRO A 771 -1.30 -27.25 15.89
CA PRO A 771 -2.64 -27.35 15.29
C PRO A 771 -3.74 -27.61 16.32
N LEU A 772 -3.46 -28.46 17.31
CA LEU A 772 -4.42 -28.80 18.36
C LEU A 772 -4.55 -27.67 19.38
N ALA A 773 -3.45 -26.97 19.71
CA ALA A 773 -3.50 -25.75 20.51
C ALA A 773 -4.36 -24.67 19.82
N PHE A 774 -4.17 -24.46 18.52
CA PHE A 774 -4.96 -23.53 17.73
C PHE A 774 -6.44 -23.92 17.66
N ALA A 775 -6.74 -25.20 17.48
CA ALA A 775 -8.12 -25.70 17.53
C ALA A 775 -8.79 -25.45 18.89
N ILE A 776 -8.04 -25.61 20.00
CA ILE A 776 -8.53 -25.30 21.36
C ILE A 776 -8.81 -23.79 21.51
N TYR A 777 -7.97 -22.91 20.94
CA TYR A 777 -8.21 -21.46 20.96
C TYR A 777 -9.38 -21.02 20.07
N ALA A 778 -9.54 -21.63 18.89
CA ALA A 778 -10.59 -21.31 17.95
C ALA A 778 -11.99 -21.75 18.43
N VAL A 779 -12.07 -22.84 19.19
CA VAL A 779 -13.32 -23.37 19.76
C VAL A 779 -13.65 -22.73 21.12
N GLY A 780 -12.73 -21.97 21.71
CA GLY A 780 -12.95 -21.25 22.97
C GLY A 780 -14.07 -20.22 22.91
N SER A 781 -14.08 -19.35 21.89
CA SER A 781 -15.08 -18.27 21.79
C SER A 781 -16.51 -18.74 21.53
N PRO A 782 -16.77 -19.76 20.68
CA PRO A 782 -18.11 -20.32 20.56
C PRO A 782 -18.61 -20.95 21.86
N ILE A 783 -17.75 -21.65 22.61
CA ILE A 783 -18.14 -22.27 23.88
C ILE A 783 -18.48 -21.23 24.95
N THR A 784 -17.65 -20.21 25.12
CA THR A 784 -17.89 -19.13 26.11
C THR A 784 -19.11 -18.28 25.75
N THR A 785 -19.45 -18.16 24.47
CA THR A 785 -20.68 -17.52 23.99
C THR A 785 -21.92 -18.34 24.34
N VAL A 786 -21.89 -19.66 24.13
CA VAL A 786 -23.01 -20.55 24.48
C VAL A 786 -23.25 -20.57 25.99
N LEU A 787 -22.19 -20.57 26.80
CA LEU A 787 -22.31 -20.47 28.26
C LEU A 787 -22.95 -19.14 28.70
N ALA A 788 -22.51 -18.01 28.12
CA ALA A 788 -23.08 -16.70 28.42
C ALA A 788 -24.56 -16.54 27.96
N LEU A 789 -24.93 -17.21 26.87
CA LEU A 789 -26.33 -17.34 26.43
C LEU A 789 -27.15 -18.20 27.39
N GLY A 790 -26.58 -19.30 27.91
CA GLY A 790 -27.19 -20.14 28.94
C GLY A 790 -27.46 -19.36 30.25
N ASP A 791 -26.51 -18.55 30.69
CA ASP A 791 -26.66 -17.69 31.88
C ASP A 791 -27.70 -16.58 31.67
N SER A 792 -27.78 -16.01 30.46
CA SER A 792 -28.80 -15.01 30.11
C SER A 792 -30.20 -15.63 30.06
N ALA A 793 -30.34 -16.85 29.52
CA ALA A 793 -31.59 -17.59 29.47
C ALA A 793 -32.09 -18.01 30.87
N THR A 794 -31.20 -18.46 31.75
CA THR A 794 -31.56 -18.82 33.13
C THR A 794 -31.95 -17.59 33.95
N THR A 795 -31.29 -16.45 33.74
CA THR A 795 -31.67 -15.16 34.35
C THR A 795 -33.05 -14.70 33.88
N PHE A 796 -33.34 -14.82 32.58
CA PHE A 796 -34.65 -14.52 32.02
C PHE A 796 -35.75 -15.41 32.61
N ILE A 797 -35.56 -16.73 32.60
CA ILE A 797 -36.54 -17.71 33.11
C ILE A 797 -36.81 -17.49 34.60
N SER A 798 -35.76 -17.28 35.40
CA SER A 798 -35.89 -17.04 36.84
C SER A 798 -36.63 -15.72 37.14
N ALA A 799 -36.39 -14.67 36.35
CA ALA A 799 -37.08 -13.39 36.49
C ALA A 799 -38.56 -13.47 36.09
N VAL A 800 -38.88 -14.22 35.03
CA VAL A 800 -40.27 -14.50 34.62
C VAL A 800 -41.00 -15.32 35.68
N GLN A 801 -40.37 -16.37 36.21
CA GLN A 801 -40.94 -17.19 37.29
C GLN A 801 -41.14 -16.40 38.58
N ALA A 802 -40.29 -15.42 38.86
CA ALA A 802 -40.42 -14.52 40.01
C ALA A 802 -41.40 -13.35 39.78
N GLY A 803 -42.03 -13.25 38.61
CA GLY A 803 -42.95 -12.15 38.27
C GLY A 803 -42.28 -10.79 38.09
N ASN A 804 -40.95 -10.74 37.96
CA ASN A 804 -40.18 -9.51 37.81
C ASN A 804 -39.93 -9.20 36.33
N LEU A 805 -40.93 -8.56 35.69
CA LEU A 805 -40.89 -8.19 34.28
C LEU A 805 -39.72 -7.26 33.92
N GLN A 806 -39.28 -6.41 34.85
CA GLN A 806 -38.14 -5.51 34.65
C GLN A 806 -36.83 -6.31 34.54
N ALA A 807 -36.60 -7.28 35.42
CA ALA A 807 -35.41 -8.13 35.40
C ALA A 807 -35.39 -9.09 34.19
N ALA A 808 -36.56 -9.59 33.78
CA ALA A 808 -36.69 -10.40 32.56
C ALA A 808 -36.38 -9.57 31.31
N LEU A 809 -36.85 -8.32 31.24
CA LEU A 809 -36.54 -7.41 30.13
C LEU A 809 -35.05 -7.04 30.10
N THR A 810 -34.43 -6.76 31.26
CA THR A 810 -32.98 -6.49 31.34
C THR A 810 -32.15 -7.70 30.91
N ALA A 811 -32.55 -8.92 31.29
CA ALA A 811 -31.87 -10.15 30.87
C ALA A 811 -31.96 -10.37 29.36
N LEU A 812 -33.10 -10.04 28.75
CA LEU A 812 -33.33 -10.20 27.30
C LEU A 812 -32.57 -9.14 26.48
N VAL A 813 -32.60 -7.88 26.91
CA VAL A 813 -31.90 -6.75 26.23
C VAL A 813 -30.38 -6.82 26.43
N GLY A 814 -29.93 -7.38 27.56
CA GLY A 814 -28.52 -7.63 27.88
C GLY A 814 -27.94 -8.91 27.27
N ALA A 815 -28.78 -9.85 26.81
CA ALA A 815 -28.33 -11.13 26.24
C ALA A 815 -27.34 -10.97 25.06
N PRO A 816 -27.52 -10.01 24.13
CA PRO A 816 -26.53 -9.76 23.08
C PRO A 816 -25.19 -9.27 23.63
N ALA A 817 -25.20 -8.38 24.62
CA ALA A 817 -23.97 -7.90 25.27
C ALA A 817 -23.25 -9.02 26.04
N ASN A 818 -24.01 -9.89 26.71
CA ASN A 818 -23.46 -11.05 27.41
C ASN A 818 -22.89 -12.10 26.45
N ALA A 819 -23.58 -12.37 25.34
CA ALA A 819 -23.09 -13.27 24.29
C ALA A 819 -21.81 -12.72 23.67
N LEU A 820 -21.77 -11.42 23.34
CA LEU A 820 -20.59 -10.75 22.82
C LEU A 820 -19.45 -10.68 23.84
N ASN A 821 -19.77 -10.46 25.11
CA ASN A 821 -18.79 -10.49 26.18
C ASN A 821 -18.25 -11.92 26.39
N GLY A 822 -19.08 -12.95 26.24
CA GLY A 822 -18.66 -14.34 26.21
C GLY A 822 -17.73 -14.64 25.03
N PHE A 823 -18.08 -14.16 23.83
CA PHE A 823 -17.31 -14.35 22.60
C PHE A 823 -15.95 -13.66 22.64
N LEU A 824 -15.90 -12.41 23.10
CA LEU A 824 -14.66 -11.63 23.10
C LEU A 824 -13.84 -11.86 24.37
N ASN A 825 -14.48 -11.84 25.54
CA ASN A 825 -13.80 -11.74 26.83
C ASN A 825 -14.09 -12.90 27.79
N GLY A 826 -14.96 -13.84 27.41
CA GLY A 826 -15.43 -14.91 28.29
C GLY A 826 -14.31 -15.87 28.71
N GLU A 827 -14.43 -16.45 29.89
CA GLU A 827 -13.45 -17.40 30.42
C GLU A 827 -14.17 -18.67 30.92
N ALA A 828 -13.73 -19.84 30.47
CA ALA A 828 -14.25 -21.12 30.95
C ALA A 828 -13.15 -22.17 31.10
N THR A 829 -13.47 -23.30 31.72
CA THR A 829 -12.55 -24.45 31.81
C THR A 829 -13.27 -25.74 31.44
N ILE A 830 -12.60 -26.60 30.67
CA ILE A 830 -13.11 -27.94 30.31
C ILE A 830 -12.39 -28.98 31.18
N PRO A 831 -13.11 -29.76 32.01
CA PRO A 831 -12.51 -30.85 32.77
C PRO A 831 -12.27 -32.07 31.86
N LEU A 832 -11.03 -32.53 31.77
CA LEU A 832 -10.60 -33.72 31.06
C LEU A 832 -10.10 -34.79 32.06
N PRO A 833 -10.85 -35.88 32.30
CA PRO A 833 -10.40 -36.96 33.16
C PRO A 833 -9.22 -37.71 32.52
N LEU A 834 -8.14 -37.89 33.27
CA LEU A 834 -6.93 -38.59 32.83
C LEU A 834 -6.81 -39.98 33.48
N PRO A 835 -6.27 -40.98 32.77
CA PRO A 835 -6.09 -42.31 33.33
C PRO A 835 -5.08 -42.32 34.49
N PRO A 836 -5.29 -43.09 35.58
CA PRO A 836 -4.42 -43.08 36.77
C PRO A 836 -2.95 -43.44 36.51
N SER A 837 -2.67 -44.08 35.37
CA SER A 837 -1.34 -44.51 34.91
C SER A 837 -0.37 -43.37 34.56
N VAL A 838 -0.84 -42.12 34.51
CA VAL A 838 0.00 -40.93 34.22
C VAL A 838 0.52 -40.23 35.48
N SER A 839 0.19 -40.73 36.67
CA SER A 839 0.66 -40.19 37.95
C SER A 839 1.90 -40.93 38.47
N PRO A 840 2.94 -40.21 38.94
CA PRO A 840 4.10 -40.82 39.61
C PRO A 840 3.78 -41.38 41.02
N ILE A 841 2.55 -41.21 41.51
CA ILE A 841 2.04 -41.66 42.82
C ILE A 841 0.62 -42.27 42.69
N PRO A 842 0.20 -43.23 43.54
CA PRO A 842 -1.14 -43.81 43.48
C PRO A 842 -2.22 -42.77 43.81
N VAL A 843 -3.14 -42.52 42.87
CA VAL A 843 -4.26 -41.56 43.00
C VAL A 843 -5.55 -42.18 42.49
N GLN A 844 -6.70 -41.77 43.04
CA GLN A 844 -8.02 -42.34 42.70
C GLN A 844 -8.58 -41.73 41.41
N SER A 845 -8.36 -40.44 41.19
CA SER A 845 -8.69 -39.76 39.92
C SER A 845 -7.79 -38.55 39.70
N ILE A 846 -7.58 -38.20 38.43
CA ILE A 846 -6.86 -37.01 37.98
C ILE A 846 -7.75 -36.33 36.94
N THR A 847 -8.02 -35.05 37.14
CA THR A 847 -8.72 -34.22 36.16
C THR A 847 -7.82 -33.08 35.73
N ALA A 848 -7.60 -32.93 34.43
CA ALA A 848 -6.94 -31.77 33.86
C ALA A 848 -7.99 -30.72 33.50
N ASN A 849 -7.84 -29.50 34.00
CA ASN A 849 -8.70 -28.37 33.65
C ASN A 849 -8.05 -27.58 32.52
N ILE A 850 -8.69 -27.63 31.36
CA ILE A 850 -8.27 -26.96 30.14
C ILE A 850 -8.89 -25.55 30.12
N PRO A 851 -8.13 -24.46 30.32
CA PRO A 851 -8.67 -23.12 30.22
C PRO A 851 -8.94 -22.77 28.75
N ILE A 852 -10.16 -22.33 28.50
CA ILE A 852 -10.62 -21.79 27.22
C ILE A 852 -11.10 -20.36 27.43
N GLY A 853 -11.03 -19.53 26.39
CA GLY A 853 -11.43 -18.14 26.49
C GLY A 853 -11.98 -17.59 25.18
N GLY A 854 -12.69 -16.47 25.30
CA GLY A 854 -13.07 -15.62 24.19
C GLY A 854 -11.84 -15.06 23.48
N ILE A 855 -12.03 -14.49 22.29
CA ILE A 855 -10.95 -14.10 21.36
C ILE A 855 -9.84 -13.24 22.02
N LEU A 856 -10.22 -12.37 22.96
CA LEU A 856 -9.36 -11.42 23.66
C LEU A 856 -9.00 -11.85 25.08
N SER A 857 -9.51 -12.98 25.58
CA SER A 857 -9.30 -13.44 26.95
C SER A 857 -7.80 -13.70 27.24
N PRO A 858 -7.29 -13.29 28.41
CA PRO A 858 -5.90 -13.52 28.82
C PRO A 858 -5.47 -14.99 28.75
N LEU A 859 -4.16 -15.19 28.57
CA LEU A 859 -3.56 -16.52 28.64
C LEU A 859 -3.42 -16.99 30.09
N ARG A 860 -3.80 -18.24 30.33
CA ARG A 860 -3.77 -18.91 31.65
C ARG A 860 -3.09 -20.28 31.53
N SER A 861 -2.47 -20.73 32.61
CA SER A 861 -1.83 -22.06 32.64
C SER A 861 -2.85 -23.17 32.85
N PHE A 862 -2.60 -24.34 32.25
CA PHE A 862 -3.36 -25.56 32.55
C PHE A 862 -3.19 -25.95 34.03
N THR A 863 -4.21 -26.53 34.64
CA THR A 863 -4.11 -27.06 36.01
C THR A 863 -4.55 -28.52 36.06
N ALA A 864 -3.90 -29.35 36.87
CA ALA A 864 -4.36 -30.70 37.17
C ALA A 864 -4.80 -30.79 38.63
N THR A 865 -5.99 -31.31 38.86
CA THR A 865 -6.50 -31.62 40.19
C THR A 865 -6.44 -33.13 40.43
N THR A 866 -5.75 -33.55 41.48
CA THR A 866 -5.64 -34.95 41.89
C THR A 866 -6.46 -35.21 43.16
N VAL A 867 -7.07 -36.40 43.24
CA VAL A 867 -7.85 -36.82 44.42
C VAL A 867 -7.29 -38.16 44.93
N SER A 868 -6.83 -38.18 46.19
CA SER A 868 -6.34 -39.39 46.86
C SER A 868 -6.78 -39.40 48.34
N PRO A 869 -7.90 -40.06 48.66
CA PRO A 869 -8.41 -40.09 50.03
C PRO A 869 -7.43 -40.76 51.01
N PRO A 870 -7.30 -40.28 52.27
CA PRO A 870 -8.12 -39.26 52.92
C PRO A 870 -7.64 -37.81 52.74
N LEU A 871 -6.72 -37.53 51.80
CA LEU A 871 -6.19 -36.18 51.58
C LEU A 871 -7.16 -35.31 50.76
N PRO A 872 -7.23 -33.99 51.02
CA PRO A 872 -8.00 -33.05 50.21
C PRO A 872 -7.45 -32.95 48.78
N PRO A 873 -8.26 -32.57 47.78
CA PRO A 873 -7.81 -32.43 46.39
C PRO A 873 -6.67 -31.41 46.26
N ILE A 874 -5.63 -31.76 45.49
CA ILE A 874 -4.47 -30.90 45.25
C ILE A 874 -4.51 -30.43 43.79
N THR A 875 -4.45 -29.11 43.57
CA THR A 875 -4.38 -28.51 42.23
C THR A 875 -2.97 -28.02 41.95
N ILE A 876 -2.39 -28.46 40.82
CA ILE A 876 -1.01 -28.14 40.44
C ILE A 876 -1.05 -27.44 39.06
N PRO A 877 -0.44 -26.25 38.90
CA PRO A 877 -0.29 -25.63 37.60
C PRO A 877 0.70 -26.43 36.75
N LEU A 878 0.35 -26.65 35.49
CA LEU A 878 1.17 -27.36 34.52
C LEU A 878 1.86 -26.34 33.60
N SER A 879 3.15 -26.52 33.41
CA SER A 879 3.99 -25.74 32.50
C SER A 879 3.89 -26.26 31.06
N GLY A 880 3.83 -25.38 30.05
CA GLY A 880 3.73 -25.82 28.65
C GLY A 880 2.91 -24.86 27.79
N THR A 881 2.09 -25.41 26.89
CA THR A 881 1.16 -24.63 26.06
C THR A 881 0.22 -23.84 26.99
N PRO A 882 -0.03 -22.54 26.80
CA PRO A 882 -1.02 -21.81 27.59
C PRO A 882 -2.45 -22.04 27.05
N GLY A 883 -3.50 -21.87 27.86
CA GLY A 883 -4.90 -21.88 27.42
C GLY A 883 -5.55 -20.51 27.62
N GLY A 884 -6.40 -20.04 26.69
CA GLY A 884 -6.96 -18.68 26.75
C GLY A 884 -7.48 -18.20 25.39
N GLY A 885 -7.47 -16.88 25.18
CA GLY A 885 -7.96 -16.26 23.95
C GLY A 885 -7.02 -16.38 22.75
N LEU A 886 -7.63 -16.43 21.56
CA LEU A 886 -6.95 -16.63 20.28
C LEU A 886 -5.92 -15.53 19.96
N ILE A 887 -6.25 -14.25 20.17
CA ILE A 887 -5.37 -13.14 19.83
C ILE A 887 -4.15 -13.08 20.78
N PRO A 888 -4.33 -13.14 22.11
CA PRO A 888 -3.19 -13.27 23.04
C PRO A 888 -2.31 -14.49 22.77
N ALA A 889 -2.90 -15.64 22.40
CA ALA A 889 -2.18 -16.86 22.04
C ALA A 889 -1.36 -16.69 20.75
N LEU A 890 -1.94 -16.04 19.74
CA LEU A 890 -1.27 -15.78 18.47
C LEU A 890 0.01 -14.95 18.69
N ILE A 891 -0.11 -13.87 19.46
CA ILE A 891 0.96 -12.91 19.72
C ILE A 891 2.04 -13.49 20.64
N SER A 892 1.63 -14.11 21.76
CA SER A 892 2.56 -14.47 22.84
C SER A 892 3.06 -15.91 22.77
N TYR A 893 2.47 -16.76 21.92
CA TYR A 893 2.79 -18.19 21.87
C TYR A 893 2.99 -18.71 20.44
N VAL A 894 2.05 -18.50 19.52
CA VAL A 894 2.11 -19.10 18.17
C VAL A 894 3.15 -18.43 17.28
N ILE A 895 3.15 -17.10 17.19
CA ILE A 895 4.10 -16.34 16.36
C ILE A 895 5.55 -16.59 16.81
N PRO A 896 5.90 -16.56 18.12
CA PRO A 896 7.24 -16.90 18.57
C PRO A 896 7.68 -18.35 18.25
N GLN A 897 6.78 -19.34 18.34
CA GLN A 897 7.08 -20.74 17.99
C GLN A 897 7.30 -20.91 16.49
N LEU A 898 6.51 -20.20 15.67
CA LEU A 898 6.66 -20.20 14.22
C LEU A 898 7.92 -19.45 13.78
N ALA A 899 8.23 -18.31 14.39
CA ALA A 899 9.46 -17.54 14.15
C ALA A 899 10.71 -18.37 14.51
N ALA A 900 10.68 -19.11 15.62
CA ALA A 900 11.75 -20.03 16.02
C ALA A 900 11.92 -21.26 15.09
N SER A 901 10.93 -21.57 14.24
CA SER A 901 11.01 -22.63 13.23
C SER A 901 11.51 -22.14 11.86
N ILE A 902 11.57 -20.81 11.68
CA ILE A 902 11.97 -20.10 10.45
C ILE A 902 13.38 -19.48 10.59
N ALA A 903 13.89 -19.34 11.81
CA ALA A 903 15.30 -19.04 12.13
C ALA A 903 16.13 -20.32 12.17
#